data_AF-A0A246AP84-F1
#
_entry.id   AF-A0A246AP84-F1
#
_cell.length_a   1.000
_cell.length_b   1.000
_cell.length_c   1.000
_cell.angle_alpha   90.00
_cell.angle_beta   90.00
_cell.angle_gamma   90.00
#
_symmetry.space_group_name_H-M   'P 1'
#
loop_
_entity.id
_entity.type
_entity.pdbx_description
1 polymer ?
#
loop_
_entity_poly.entity_id
_entity_poly.type
_entity_poly.pdbx_seq_one_letter_code
_entity_poly.pdbx_strand_id
1 'polypeptide(L)'
;MIKINFILFCCLAGLANSQTQNFSKAPNSYIYDLELAKSHNYGGIEIPVKKAYEIWANYEYLKTNGISTPIPAGIQTASLYWEDVPGLIENVSVLPSADPSASKLKVEVNKGRGKGNAVIAFKVNGKIYWSWHVWVTDNPANGVIYTQGYETDIDGTPVNVEYMDRNLGAVSNSFLGNGWQKSGGLMYEWGRKDPFPPLVYKDSQFYEISGEVGVLKHKQIDPVNTIPVQVRPFDEIEKNIQYAVNNPINYIINTDAAGNWFSNKKYKVPGDAYSTVTWDLWSDNAKGGYSHANSSNAAVKAESRSYELKSEMDPCPNGWRVPSYYSREAMDNNLSMFGKRDYKNDDAVVANRQLFPDAVNPNLQGIKVYPGLGMDFTNVEGGSRNLGMLTVSGGYVYYPNSVAPNAPVGVTFQDNGSNGGLWSATYGSGDPRIFSMISDPFRTNTSVGLHAIYNNQTNPTKAGNAVKCMKDPNMGKIGNFATEYFISQKEDYQTGLNNPNSYIVVNKSDLQIPVSKAFAVHNQLLSDHEMPASDNLMVKVLWSTNAKLITGINLNISSADVKSSVINLQLNPAETGNAVVSLHNGSKDNPALWSWHVWATKDDPTANAITYVTEDPVSVSHNFINPTSSKTPPLKTVFMDRNLGAENSDLNSGLANGLHYQWGRKDPIPSFTSPNNQTVYVDSGASQKTITGLNYDTDYTDKYEVYASTNPVRHKKVRENIKYSVQNPMRFMYHSAMGALYDGGNHYANDLTKIRDWVSDQRGEAENRWGHGDKKSPFDPCPEGWRVPDVSLANLYTGSKGNSPWYNSSHADAYGKPGVIQDQWHDAGIFYGATVDGNGWKFESPSFFIGNFPKDGIRGELGANKVTLDRSGVWTASLADMNTGFALAMQFQQNKVQTGTGVYPQAGMSVRCARDENRLLGVPVVKSSGGTLSTGDYNSPKPQNRDLQVYPNPFKDEFYINSANAKDYEIYDFSGKLINKGKVEYGKVTSPKMQSGYYIIKIMMEDGSAVTKKLIKQ
;
A
#
# COMPACT_ATOMS: atom_id res chain seq x y z
N MET A 1 27.59 -37.66 12.93
CA MET A 1 27.65 -38.41 11.63
C MET A 1 26.26 -38.58 10.98
N ILE A 2 25.42 -37.53 10.95
CA ILE A 2 24.08 -37.58 10.30
C ILE A 2 23.91 -36.48 9.22
N LYS A 3 24.93 -35.61 9.03
CA LYS A 3 24.88 -34.50 8.05
C LYS A 3 25.43 -34.83 6.65
N ILE A 4 25.99 -36.02 6.43
CA ILE A 4 26.62 -36.38 5.15
C ILE A 4 25.65 -37.16 4.23
N ASN A 5 24.65 -37.85 4.78
CA ASN A 5 23.70 -38.63 3.97
C ASN A 5 22.59 -37.80 3.32
N PHE A 6 22.36 -36.55 3.76
CA PHE A 6 21.37 -35.66 3.14
C PHE A 6 21.90 -35.00 1.85
N ILE A 7 23.21 -34.74 1.78
CA ILE A 7 23.86 -34.15 0.60
C ILE A 7 23.99 -35.19 -0.52
N LEU A 8 24.23 -36.47 -0.18
CA LEU A 8 24.29 -37.55 -1.18
C LEU A 8 22.91 -37.85 -1.79
N PHE A 9 21.81 -37.70 -1.03
CA PHE A 9 20.45 -37.86 -1.55
C PHE A 9 20.04 -36.68 -2.47
N CYS A 10 20.52 -35.46 -2.20
CA CYS A 10 20.31 -34.31 -3.08
C CYS A 10 21.09 -34.39 -4.40
N CYS A 11 22.28 -35.00 -4.41
CA CYS A 11 23.05 -35.18 -5.66
C CYS A 11 22.56 -36.35 -6.52
N LEU A 12 21.99 -37.41 -5.92
CA LEU A 12 21.44 -38.55 -6.67
C LEU A 12 19.98 -38.35 -7.14
N ALA A 13 19.21 -37.46 -6.50
CA ALA A 13 17.91 -37.02 -7.03
C ALA A 13 18.02 -36.03 -8.20
N GLY A 14 19.17 -35.36 -8.36
CA GLY A 14 19.42 -34.42 -9.46
C GLY A 14 19.74 -35.08 -10.82
N LEU A 15 19.97 -36.39 -10.86
CA LEU A 15 20.29 -37.13 -12.09
C LEU A 15 19.16 -38.05 -12.57
N ALA A 16 18.03 -38.11 -11.85
CA ALA A 16 16.86 -38.92 -12.20
C ALA A 16 15.62 -38.05 -12.43
N ASN A 17 15.78 -37.00 -13.25
CA ASN A 17 14.77 -36.32 -14.08
C ASN A 17 15.30 -34.91 -14.42
N SER A 18 16.37 -34.83 -15.23
CA SER A 18 16.63 -33.59 -15.96
C SER A 18 15.55 -33.49 -17.04
N GLN A 19 14.42 -32.92 -16.65
CA GLN A 19 13.35 -32.65 -17.58
C GLN A 19 13.76 -31.53 -18.54
N THR A 20 13.63 -31.79 -19.83
CA THR A 20 13.97 -30.82 -20.88
C THR A 20 13.07 -29.59 -20.75
N GLN A 21 13.67 -28.41 -20.49
CA GLN A 21 12.95 -27.14 -20.44
C GLN A 21 12.44 -26.76 -21.84
N ASN A 22 11.14 -26.52 -21.97
CA ASN A 22 10.52 -26.00 -23.19
C ASN A 22 10.48 -24.46 -23.15
N PHE A 23 11.48 -23.79 -23.73
CA PHE A 23 11.66 -22.34 -23.59
C PHE A 23 10.56 -21.52 -24.31
N SER A 24 9.82 -22.08 -25.27
CA SER A 24 8.65 -21.41 -25.85
C SER A 24 7.57 -21.16 -24.79
N LYS A 25 7.52 -22.00 -23.76
CA LYS A 25 6.60 -21.90 -22.62
C LYS A 25 7.24 -21.33 -21.35
N ALA A 26 8.46 -20.79 -21.44
CA ALA A 26 9.10 -20.07 -20.34
C ALA A 26 8.22 -18.88 -19.88
N PRO A 27 8.38 -18.34 -18.65
CA PRO A 27 7.48 -17.32 -18.13
C PRO A 27 7.56 -15.97 -18.87
N ASN A 28 6.46 -15.21 -18.85
CA ASN A 28 6.41 -13.81 -19.31
C ASN A 28 6.52 -12.80 -18.16
N SER A 29 6.30 -13.24 -16.94
CA SER A 29 6.54 -12.47 -15.72
C SER A 29 7.60 -13.14 -14.85
N TYR A 30 8.48 -12.36 -14.23
CA TYR A 30 9.44 -12.82 -13.24
C TYR A 30 9.12 -12.19 -11.89
N ILE A 31 9.04 -13.02 -10.86
CA ILE A 31 8.92 -12.54 -9.48
C ILE A 31 10.32 -12.31 -8.94
N TYR A 32 10.57 -11.09 -8.48
CA TYR A 32 11.71 -10.76 -7.62
C TYR A 32 11.21 -10.74 -6.17
N ASP A 33 11.47 -11.82 -5.44
CA ASP A 33 11.03 -11.98 -4.05
C ASP A 33 11.92 -11.15 -3.12
N LEU A 34 11.35 -10.10 -2.51
CA LEU A 34 12.07 -9.20 -1.62
C LEU A 34 12.57 -9.88 -0.34
N GLU A 35 11.85 -10.86 0.20
CA GLU A 35 12.27 -11.57 1.42
C GLU A 35 13.46 -12.48 1.11
N LEU A 36 13.39 -13.20 -0.01
CA LEU A 36 14.48 -14.03 -0.50
C LEU A 36 15.70 -13.17 -0.85
N ALA A 37 15.49 -12.04 -1.52
CA ALA A 37 16.57 -11.16 -1.94
C ALA A 37 17.27 -10.43 -0.79
N LYS A 38 16.57 -10.19 0.32
CA LYS A 38 17.19 -9.70 1.56
C LYS A 38 18.00 -10.79 2.25
N SER A 39 17.44 -11.99 2.40
CA SER A 39 18.10 -13.09 3.11
C SER A 39 19.37 -13.61 2.42
N HIS A 40 19.48 -13.44 1.10
CA HIS A 40 20.63 -13.91 0.31
C HIS A 40 21.46 -12.78 -0.31
N ASN A 41 21.16 -11.51 0.01
CA ASN A 41 21.80 -10.33 -0.58
C ASN A 41 21.78 -10.34 -2.13
N TYR A 42 20.64 -10.68 -2.73
CA TYR A 42 20.50 -10.60 -4.19
C TYR A 42 20.38 -9.14 -4.63
N GLY A 43 21.04 -8.79 -5.75
CA GLY A 43 21.02 -7.46 -6.34
C GLY A 43 20.09 -7.32 -7.55
N GLY A 44 19.50 -8.42 -8.00
CA GLY A 44 18.71 -8.45 -9.21
C GLY A 44 18.51 -9.86 -9.75
N ILE A 45 18.03 -9.95 -10.99
CA ILE A 45 17.73 -11.22 -11.68
C ILE A 45 18.35 -11.29 -13.07
N GLU A 46 18.53 -12.51 -13.55
CA GLU A 46 18.89 -12.83 -14.92
C GLU A 46 17.70 -13.43 -15.67
N ILE A 47 17.43 -12.93 -16.87
CA ILE A 47 16.30 -13.36 -17.72
C ILE A 47 16.85 -13.95 -19.02
N PRO A 48 16.68 -15.25 -19.29
CA PRO A 48 17.11 -15.85 -20.56
C PRO A 48 16.35 -15.27 -21.77
N VAL A 49 17.07 -14.85 -22.81
CA VAL A 49 16.43 -14.34 -24.05
C VAL A 49 15.98 -15.47 -24.97
N LYS A 50 16.33 -16.73 -24.66
CA LYS A 50 16.04 -17.91 -25.47
C LYS A 50 14.56 -18.06 -25.83
N LYS A 51 13.65 -17.69 -24.92
CA LYS A 51 12.20 -17.66 -25.19
C LYS A 51 11.87 -16.82 -26.43
N ALA A 52 12.45 -15.62 -26.53
CA ALA A 52 12.19 -14.72 -27.65
C ALA A 52 12.60 -15.37 -28.98
N TYR A 53 13.79 -15.99 -29.03
CA TYR A 53 14.27 -16.69 -30.23
C TYR A 53 13.37 -17.86 -30.62
N GLU A 54 12.96 -18.70 -29.66
CA GLU A 54 12.10 -19.84 -29.96
C GLU A 54 10.72 -19.44 -30.46
N ILE A 55 10.14 -18.39 -29.87
CA ILE A 55 8.81 -17.90 -30.26
C ILE A 55 8.83 -17.26 -31.64
N TRP A 56 9.78 -16.39 -31.96
CA TRP A 56 9.88 -15.79 -33.29
C TRP A 56 10.23 -16.80 -34.39
N ALA A 57 10.95 -17.87 -34.04
CA ALA A 57 11.24 -18.94 -34.97
C ALA A 57 10.03 -19.85 -35.26
N ASN A 58 9.16 -20.10 -34.27
CA ASN A 58 8.22 -21.23 -34.34
C ASN A 58 6.74 -20.88 -34.13
N TYR A 59 6.42 -19.83 -33.36
CA TYR A 59 5.04 -19.54 -32.95
C TYR A 59 4.15 -19.14 -34.13
N GLU A 60 2.97 -19.75 -34.25
CA GLU A 60 2.12 -19.61 -35.44
C GLU A 60 1.74 -18.15 -35.73
N TYR A 61 1.44 -17.37 -34.69
CA TYR A 61 1.00 -15.99 -34.83
C TYR A 61 2.15 -14.97 -34.99
N LEU A 62 3.39 -15.42 -35.10
CA LEU A 62 4.53 -14.56 -35.50
C LEU A 62 5.09 -14.92 -36.87
N LYS A 63 4.47 -15.87 -37.58
CA LYS A 63 4.83 -16.16 -38.97
C LYS A 63 4.24 -15.09 -39.89
N THR A 64 4.88 -14.83 -41.02
CA THR A 64 4.30 -13.97 -42.06
C THR A 64 3.93 -14.86 -43.24
N ASN A 65 2.64 -14.94 -43.56
CA ASN A 65 2.12 -15.83 -44.61
C ASN A 65 2.54 -17.30 -44.41
N GLY A 66 2.53 -17.78 -43.16
CA GLY A 66 2.96 -19.14 -42.80
C GLY A 66 4.48 -19.37 -42.78
N ILE A 67 5.29 -18.35 -43.12
CA ILE A 67 6.75 -18.42 -43.11
C ILE A 67 7.28 -17.89 -41.77
N SER A 68 8.16 -18.65 -41.12
CA SER A 68 8.83 -18.23 -39.87
C SER A 68 9.62 -16.95 -40.06
N THR A 69 9.56 -16.06 -39.06
CA THR A 69 10.30 -14.80 -39.05
C THR A 69 11.29 -14.76 -37.86
N PRO A 70 12.30 -15.65 -37.84
CA PRO A 70 13.23 -15.73 -36.71
C PRO A 70 13.94 -14.39 -36.49
N ILE A 71 14.36 -14.16 -35.24
CA ILE A 71 15.13 -12.97 -34.88
C ILE A 71 16.40 -12.94 -35.74
N PRO A 72 16.67 -11.83 -36.47
CA PRO A 72 17.83 -11.73 -37.33
C PRO A 72 19.12 -11.62 -36.51
N ALA A 73 20.27 -11.89 -37.15
CA ALA A 73 21.56 -11.53 -36.58
C ALA A 73 21.64 -10.00 -36.38
N GLY A 74 22.21 -9.56 -35.26
CA GLY A 74 22.30 -8.15 -34.94
C GLY A 74 22.81 -7.88 -33.54
N ILE A 75 22.94 -6.60 -33.22
CA ILE A 75 23.39 -6.16 -31.90
C ILE A 75 22.23 -6.31 -30.92
N GLN A 76 22.45 -7.14 -29.90
CA GLN A 76 21.53 -7.29 -28.78
C GLN A 76 21.67 -6.14 -27.81
N THR A 77 20.54 -5.57 -27.41
CA THR A 77 20.46 -4.56 -26.35
C THR A 77 19.25 -4.84 -25.47
N ALA A 78 19.24 -4.25 -24.28
CA ALA A 78 18.11 -4.31 -23.38
C ALA A 78 17.91 -2.98 -22.68
N SER A 79 16.69 -2.72 -22.23
CA SER A 79 16.32 -1.46 -21.60
C SER A 79 15.19 -1.65 -20.59
N LEU A 80 15.16 -0.73 -19.62
CA LEU A 80 13.98 -0.47 -18.83
C LEU A 80 12.94 0.18 -19.75
N TYR A 81 11.90 -0.58 -20.11
CA TYR A 81 10.84 -0.06 -20.98
C TYR A 81 9.92 0.88 -20.20
N TRP A 82 9.45 0.45 -19.02
CA TRP A 82 8.83 1.31 -18.02
C TRP A 82 8.93 0.70 -16.61
N GLU A 83 8.87 1.53 -15.57
CA GLU A 83 8.67 1.18 -14.15
C GLU A 83 7.63 2.11 -13.50
N ASP A 84 6.94 1.64 -12.46
CA ASP A 84 5.96 2.42 -11.67
C ASP A 84 6.52 3.07 -10.41
N VAL A 85 7.68 2.61 -9.92
CA VAL A 85 8.41 3.21 -8.81
C VAL A 85 9.73 3.76 -9.36
N PRO A 86 9.90 5.09 -9.44
CA PRO A 86 11.11 5.68 -10.02
C PRO A 86 12.41 5.23 -9.33
N GLY A 87 13.33 4.68 -10.12
CA GLY A 87 14.60 4.13 -9.68
C GLY A 87 14.50 2.74 -9.04
N LEU A 88 13.42 2.00 -9.28
CA LEU A 88 13.28 0.59 -8.85
C LEU A 88 14.26 -0.30 -9.61
N ILE A 89 14.42 -0.08 -10.91
CA ILE A 89 15.41 -0.74 -11.75
C ILE A 89 16.63 0.17 -11.91
N GLU A 90 17.77 -0.23 -11.36
CA GLU A 90 18.99 0.59 -11.39
C GLU A 90 19.70 0.51 -12.75
N ASN A 91 19.71 -0.69 -13.34
CA ASN A 91 20.43 -0.96 -14.57
C ASN A 91 19.86 -2.19 -15.30
N VAL A 92 19.95 -2.18 -16.63
CA VAL A 92 19.60 -3.31 -17.50
C VAL A 92 20.71 -3.49 -18.51
N SER A 93 21.26 -4.69 -18.62
CA SER A 93 22.32 -5.02 -19.59
C SER A 93 22.15 -6.42 -20.18
N VAL A 94 22.81 -6.68 -21.31
CA VAL A 94 22.85 -8.02 -21.92
C VAL A 94 24.13 -8.72 -21.46
N LEU A 95 23.99 -9.95 -20.98
CA LEU A 95 25.08 -10.90 -20.76
C LEU A 95 25.21 -11.75 -22.03
N PRO A 96 26.16 -11.44 -22.92
CA PRO A 96 26.26 -12.11 -24.21
C PRO A 96 26.77 -13.55 -24.06
N SER A 97 26.34 -14.41 -24.98
CA SER A 97 26.86 -15.76 -25.16
C SER A 97 27.35 -15.94 -26.60
N ALA A 98 28.18 -16.96 -26.84
CA ALA A 98 28.67 -17.30 -28.18
C ALA A 98 27.51 -17.65 -29.14
N ASP A 99 26.49 -18.33 -28.63
CA ASP A 99 25.18 -18.40 -29.27
C ASP A 99 24.33 -17.21 -28.81
N PRO A 100 23.93 -16.30 -29.72
CA PRO A 100 23.08 -15.16 -29.39
C PRO A 100 21.80 -15.57 -28.63
N SER A 101 21.21 -16.73 -28.93
CA SER A 101 19.99 -17.20 -28.29
C SER A 101 20.16 -17.63 -26.84
N ALA A 102 21.39 -17.96 -26.44
CA ALA A 102 21.76 -18.35 -25.08
C ALA A 102 22.14 -17.17 -24.17
N SER A 103 22.02 -15.93 -24.68
CA SER A 103 22.28 -14.72 -23.88
C SER A 103 21.23 -14.52 -22.79
N LYS A 104 21.55 -13.70 -21.78
CA LYS A 104 20.62 -13.32 -20.71
C LYS A 104 20.55 -11.81 -20.56
N LEU A 105 19.45 -11.31 -20.02
CA LEU A 105 19.36 -9.94 -19.53
C LEU A 105 19.73 -9.94 -18.06
N LYS A 106 20.61 -9.04 -17.63
CA LYS A 106 20.88 -8.76 -16.23
C LYS A 106 20.10 -7.51 -15.81
N VAL A 107 19.20 -7.68 -14.85
CA VAL A 107 18.31 -6.62 -14.34
C VAL A 107 18.66 -6.35 -12.88
N GLU A 108 19.22 -5.18 -12.59
CA GLU A 108 19.57 -4.73 -11.24
C GLU A 108 18.37 -4.05 -10.57
N VAL A 109 18.02 -4.48 -9.36
CA VAL A 109 16.82 -4.06 -8.63
C VAL A 109 17.22 -3.36 -7.32
N ASN A 110 16.71 -2.14 -7.12
CA ASN A 110 16.88 -1.41 -5.87
C ASN A 110 15.79 -1.81 -4.85
N LYS A 111 16.14 -2.76 -3.97
CA LYS A 111 15.26 -3.23 -2.88
C LYS A 111 14.85 -2.11 -1.90
N GLY A 112 15.67 -1.09 -1.73
CA GLY A 112 15.39 0.07 -0.87
C GLY A 112 14.21 0.92 -1.33
N ARG A 113 13.85 0.83 -2.62
CA ARG A 113 12.63 1.45 -3.19
C ARG A 113 11.35 0.69 -2.87
N GLY A 114 11.43 -0.52 -2.31
CA GLY A 114 10.28 -1.32 -1.90
C GLY A 114 9.72 -2.17 -3.03
N LYS A 115 8.39 -2.32 -3.05
CA LYS A 115 7.67 -3.14 -4.04
C LYS A 115 7.24 -2.28 -5.23
N GLY A 116 7.20 -2.89 -6.41
CA GLY A 116 6.75 -2.23 -7.64
C GLY A 116 6.81 -3.16 -8.85
N ASN A 117 6.55 -2.59 -10.02
CA ASN A 117 6.48 -3.30 -11.30
C ASN A 117 7.36 -2.60 -12.33
N ALA A 118 7.98 -3.40 -13.20
CA ALA A 118 8.70 -2.92 -14.35
C ALA A 118 8.49 -3.82 -15.57
N VAL A 119 8.66 -3.27 -16.77
CA VAL A 119 8.78 -4.04 -18.02
C VAL A 119 10.16 -3.83 -18.60
N ILE A 120 10.82 -4.94 -18.92
CA ILE A 120 12.17 -4.96 -19.49
C ILE A 120 12.07 -5.41 -20.94
N ALA A 121 12.61 -4.63 -21.87
CA ALA A 121 12.58 -4.92 -23.29
C ALA A 121 13.91 -5.52 -23.78
N PHE A 122 13.84 -6.57 -24.59
CA PHE A 122 14.95 -7.11 -25.36
C PHE A 122 14.86 -6.67 -26.82
N LYS A 123 15.97 -6.15 -27.33
CA LYS A 123 16.05 -5.53 -28.64
C LYS A 123 17.18 -6.12 -29.48
N VAL A 124 16.93 -6.24 -30.78
CA VAL A 124 17.96 -6.53 -31.78
C VAL A 124 17.93 -5.43 -32.84
N ASN A 125 19.07 -4.76 -33.04
CA ASN A 125 19.19 -3.60 -33.93
C ASN A 125 18.13 -2.51 -33.62
N GLY A 126 17.87 -2.26 -32.34
CA GLY A 126 16.92 -1.25 -31.86
C GLY A 126 15.45 -1.65 -31.87
N LYS A 127 15.06 -2.75 -32.53
CA LYS A 127 13.68 -3.26 -32.55
C LYS A 127 13.42 -4.18 -31.36
N ILE A 128 12.32 -3.97 -30.63
CA ILE A 128 11.87 -4.86 -29.53
C ILE A 128 11.40 -6.19 -30.11
N TYR A 129 12.00 -7.30 -29.69
CA TYR A 129 11.56 -8.64 -30.05
C TYR A 129 10.82 -9.35 -28.92
N TRP A 130 11.06 -8.96 -27.66
CA TRP A 130 10.27 -9.46 -26.55
C TRP A 130 10.40 -8.52 -25.36
N SER A 131 9.50 -8.69 -24.41
CA SER A 131 9.51 -7.95 -23.15
C SER A 131 8.98 -8.84 -22.03
N TRP A 132 9.47 -8.61 -20.83
CA TRP A 132 9.08 -9.33 -19.62
C TRP A 132 8.63 -8.36 -18.55
N HIS A 133 7.59 -8.75 -17.83
CA HIS A 133 7.17 -8.08 -16.61
C HIS A 133 8.04 -8.56 -15.44
N VAL A 134 8.67 -7.64 -14.72
CA VAL A 134 9.40 -7.90 -13.48
C VAL A 134 8.55 -7.37 -12.33
N TRP A 135 8.09 -8.29 -11.49
CA TRP A 135 7.23 -8.01 -10.35
C TRP A 135 8.04 -8.09 -9.06
N VAL A 136 8.36 -6.94 -8.48
CA VAL A 136 9.14 -6.81 -7.24
C VAL A 136 8.16 -6.82 -6.07
N THR A 137 8.06 -7.95 -5.37
CA THR A 137 7.03 -8.18 -4.33
C THR A 137 7.48 -9.22 -3.29
N ASP A 138 6.73 -9.36 -2.21
CA ASP A 138 6.72 -10.56 -1.36
C ASP A 138 6.07 -11.75 -2.07
N ASN A 139 6.36 -12.97 -1.61
CA ASN A 139 5.93 -14.22 -2.24
C ASN A 139 4.39 -14.33 -2.41
N PRO A 140 3.87 -14.38 -3.66
CA PRO A 140 2.43 -14.43 -3.92
C PRO A 140 1.83 -15.86 -3.88
N ALA A 141 2.62 -16.88 -3.54
CA ALA A 141 2.20 -18.28 -3.59
C ALA A 141 1.20 -18.70 -2.49
N ASN A 142 1.01 -17.88 -1.46
CA ASN A 142 0.22 -18.23 -0.26
C ASN A 142 -1.29 -17.97 -0.45
N GLY A 143 -1.85 -18.37 -1.60
CA GLY A 143 -3.26 -18.15 -1.90
C GLY A 143 -4.19 -19.29 -1.46
N VAL A 144 -5.34 -19.39 -2.12
CA VAL A 144 -6.40 -20.33 -1.75
C VAL A 144 -6.48 -21.51 -2.71
N ILE A 145 -6.99 -22.64 -2.21
CA ILE A 145 -7.32 -23.81 -3.02
C ILE A 145 -8.84 -23.82 -3.23
N TYR A 146 -9.28 -23.72 -4.49
CA TYR A 146 -10.69 -23.84 -4.86
C TYR A 146 -10.86 -24.60 -6.18
N THR A 147 -11.45 -25.78 -6.09
CA THR A 147 -11.62 -26.75 -7.19
C THR A 147 -13.10 -27.15 -7.33
N GLN A 148 -13.54 -27.51 -8.54
CA GLN A 148 -14.83 -28.12 -8.82
C GLN A 148 -14.83 -29.64 -8.53
N GLY A 149 -13.65 -30.26 -8.43
CA GLY A 149 -13.44 -31.64 -8.02
C GLY A 149 -13.31 -32.64 -9.17
N TYR A 150 -13.15 -32.17 -10.40
CA TYR A 150 -12.99 -33.01 -11.59
C TYR A 150 -11.80 -32.62 -12.47
N GLU A 151 -11.09 -31.56 -12.11
CA GLU A 151 -9.95 -31.03 -12.83
C GLU A 151 -8.82 -32.04 -12.90
N THR A 152 -8.18 -32.13 -14.05
CA THR A 152 -7.00 -32.97 -14.25
C THR A 152 -5.87 -32.21 -14.92
N ASP A 153 -4.65 -32.73 -14.77
CA ASP A 153 -3.53 -32.38 -15.66
C ASP A 153 -3.75 -32.94 -17.07
N ILE A 154 -2.77 -32.73 -17.95
CA ILE A 154 -2.81 -33.18 -19.36
C ILE A 154 -2.73 -34.71 -19.51
N ASP A 155 -2.24 -35.42 -18.49
CA ASP A 155 -2.16 -36.89 -18.47
C ASP A 155 -3.43 -37.52 -17.85
N GLY A 156 -4.40 -36.70 -17.42
CA GLY A 156 -5.65 -37.15 -16.81
C GLY A 156 -5.55 -37.41 -15.30
N THR A 157 -4.46 -37.00 -14.65
CA THR A 157 -4.30 -37.11 -13.19
C THR A 157 -5.11 -36.02 -12.49
N PRO A 158 -5.96 -36.35 -11.49
CA PRO A 158 -6.71 -35.33 -10.74
C PRO A 158 -5.80 -34.30 -10.06
N VAL A 159 -6.20 -33.03 -10.09
CA VAL A 159 -5.45 -31.92 -9.49
C VAL A 159 -6.33 -31.04 -8.60
N ASN A 160 -5.70 -30.41 -7.60
CA ASN A 160 -6.32 -29.32 -6.85
C ASN A 160 -5.90 -27.99 -7.48
N VAL A 161 -6.87 -27.12 -7.72
CA VAL A 161 -6.62 -25.77 -8.27
C VAL A 161 -6.25 -24.82 -7.13
N GLU A 162 -5.03 -24.30 -7.18
CA GLU A 162 -4.45 -23.37 -6.21
C GLU A 162 -4.21 -22.02 -6.90
N TYR A 163 -4.63 -20.91 -6.29
CA TYR A 163 -4.49 -19.56 -6.83
C TYR A 163 -3.41 -18.78 -6.11
N MET A 164 -2.87 -17.75 -6.76
CA MET A 164 -2.08 -16.73 -6.08
C MET A 164 -2.92 -15.97 -5.05
N ASP A 165 -2.28 -15.46 -4.01
CA ASP A 165 -2.94 -14.66 -2.97
C ASP A 165 -3.48 -13.30 -3.49
N ARG A 166 -2.99 -12.84 -4.65
CA ARG A 166 -3.30 -11.54 -5.23
C ARG A 166 -3.34 -11.55 -6.76
N ASN A 167 -3.76 -10.44 -7.35
CA ASN A 167 -3.72 -10.24 -8.81
C ASN A 167 -2.27 -10.04 -9.28
N LEU A 168 -1.96 -10.45 -10.52
CA LEU A 168 -0.66 -10.27 -11.13
C LEU A 168 -0.29 -8.78 -11.19
N GLY A 169 0.88 -8.42 -10.64
CA GLY A 169 1.36 -7.04 -10.53
C GLY A 169 0.83 -6.26 -9.31
N ALA A 170 -0.01 -6.85 -8.46
CA ALA A 170 -0.43 -6.22 -7.21
C ALA A 170 0.69 -6.30 -6.16
N VAL A 171 0.97 -5.21 -5.45
CA VAL A 171 2.04 -5.22 -4.42
C VAL A 171 1.51 -5.36 -2.99
N SER A 172 0.19 -5.56 -2.86
CA SER A 172 -0.49 -5.98 -1.65
C SER A 172 -1.45 -7.14 -1.94
N ASN A 173 -1.52 -8.13 -1.04
CA ASN A 173 -2.51 -9.21 -1.08
C ASN A 173 -3.82 -8.89 -0.36
N SER A 174 -3.90 -7.74 0.30
CA SER A 174 -5.10 -7.32 1.01
C SER A 174 -5.51 -5.92 0.58
N PHE A 175 -6.82 -5.71 0.44
CA PHE A 175 -7.43 -4.39 0.33
C PHE A 175 -7.76 -3.79 1.72
N LEU A 176 -7.19 -4.37 2.79
CA LEU A 176 -7.27 -3.91 4.17
C LEU A 176 -5.85 -3.78 4.75
N GLY A 177 -5.68 -3.00 5.81
CA GLY A 177 -4.38 -2.86 6.47
C GLY A 177 -3.38 -1.99 5.70
N ASN A 178 -2.10 -2.34 5.78
CA ASN A 178 -1.02 -1.60 5.15
C ASN A 178 -0.86 -1.96 3.67
N GLY A 179 -0.65 -0.96 2.81
CA GLY A 179 -0.51 -1.12 1.37
C GLY A 179 -1.84 -1.44 0.65
N TRP A 180 -2.97 -1.31 1.34
CA TRP A 180 -4.29 -1.70 0.86
C TRP A 180 -4.66 -1.08 -0.49
N GLN A 181 -4.22 0.16 -0.71
CA GLN A 181 -4.50 0.94 -1.91
C GLN A 181 -3.83 0.35 -3.17
N LYS A 182 -2.79 -0.47 -2.99
CA LYS A 182 -1.99 -1.09 -4.05
C LYS A 182 -2.38 -2.56 -4.33
N SER A 183 -3.59 -2.97 -3.94
CA SER A 183 -4.08 -4.34 -4.12
C SER A 183 -4.65 -4.65 -5.52
N GLY A 184 -4.91 -3.63 -6.36
CA GLY A 184 -5.62 -3.77 -7.64
C GLY A 184 -4.93 -4.64 -8.70
N GLY A 185 -3.59 -4.55 -8.80
CA GLY A 185 -2.79 -5.23 -9.82
C GLY A 185 -2.69 -4.47 -11.14
N LEU A 186 -2.03 -5.09 -12.12
CA LEU A 186 -1.92 -4.57 -13.49
C LEU A 186 -3.06 -5.11 -14.37
N MET A 187 -3.35 -4.41 -15.46
CA MET A 187 -4.40 -4.80 -16.40
C MET A 187 -3.81 -5.46 -17.65
N TYR A 188 -4.56 -6.36 -18.27
CA TYR A 188 -4.15 -7.06 -19.49
C TYR A 188 -5.29 -7.02 -20.51
N GLU A 189 -4.98 -6.79 -21.78
CA GLU A 189 -5.89 -7.16 -22.87
C GLU A 189 -5.85 -8.68 -23.03
N TRP A 190 -7.01 -9.29 -23.25
CA TRP A 190 -7.09 -10.75 -23.32
C TRP A 190 -6.17 -11.31 -24.42
N GLY A 191 -5.37 -12.32 -24.08
CA GLY A 191 -4.41 -12.94 -25.00
C GLY A 191 -3.05 -12.24 -25.13
N ARG A 192 -2.80 -11.12 -24.42
CA ARG A 192 -1.48 -10.47 -24.37
C ARG A 192 -0.66 -10.89 -23.16
N LYS A 193 0.66 -10.84 -23.31
CA LYS A 193 1.61 -11.05 -22.20
C LYS A 193 1.98 -9.77 -21.46
N ASP A 194 1.84 -8.61 -22.11
CA ASP A 194 2.35 -7.34 -21.62
C ASP A 194 1.29 -6.60 -20.79
N PRO A 195 1.65 -6.10 -19.59
CA PRO A 195 0.71 -5.39 -18.74
C PRO A 195 0.53 -3.91 -19.10
N PHE A 196 -0.62 -3.39 -18.69
CA PHE A 196 -0.97 -1.96 -18.69
C PHE A 196 -1.15 -1.46 -17.25
N PRO A 197 -0.42 -0.42 -16.84
CA PRO A 197 -0.53 0.15 -15.50
C PRO A 197 -1.79 1.01 -15.37
N PRO A 198 -2.58 0.88 -14.30
CA PRO A 198 -3.74 1.74 -14.04
C PRO A 198 -3.45 3.25 -13.95
N LEU A 199 -2.24 3.63 -13.51
CA LEU A 199 -1.83 5.03 -13.26
C LEU A 199 -2.64 5.76 -12.16
N VAL A 200 -3.47 5.01 -11.42
CA VAL A 200 -4.19 5.46 -10.22
C VAL A 200 -4.35 4.27 -9.26
N TYR A 201 -4.14 4.51 -7.97
CA TYR A 201 -4.36 3.55 -6.89
C TYR A 201 -5.81 3.57 -6.39
N LYS A 202 -6.20 2.60 -5.55
CA LYS A 202 -7.59 2.47 -5.08
C LYS A 202 -8.07 3.63 -4.19
N ASP A 203 -7.14 4.35 -3.57
CA ASP A 203 -7.41 5.55 -2.77
C ASP A 203 -7.50 6.83 -3.60
N SER A 204 -7.52 6.71 -4.93
CA SER A 204 -7.49 7.81 -5.90
C SER A 204 -6.17 8.59 -5.97
N GLN A 205 -5.09 8.07 -5.37
CA GLN A 205 -3.77 8.63 -5.60
C GLN A 205 -3.28 8.27 -7.00
N PHE A 206 -2.95 9.29 -7.80
CA PHE A 206 -2.42 9.12 -9.16
C PHE A 206 -0.91 8.92 -9.11
N TYR A 207 -0.41 8.04 -9.98
CA TYR A 207 1.02 7.81 -10.14
C TYR A 207 1.40 7.85 -11.62
N GLU A 208 2.69 7.95 -11.89
CA GLU A 208 3.26 7.95 -13.23
C GLU A 208 4.17 6.73 -13.42
N ILE A 209 4.36 6.34 -14.68
CA ILE A 209 5.42 5.40 -15.04
C ILE A 209 6.52 6.14 -15.81
N SER A 210 7.75 5.61 -15.75
CA SER A 210 8.89 6.18 -16.49
C SER A 210 9.80 5.10 -17.07
N GLY A 211 10.50 5.39 -18.18
CA GLY A 211 11.43 4.48 -18.82
C GLY A 211 11.75 4.91 -20.25
N GLU A 212 12.07 3.95 -21.13
CA GLU A 212 12.23 4.20 -22.57
C GLU A 212 10.99 4.83 -23.21
N VAL A 213 9.79 4.57 -22.67
CA VAL A 213 8.52 5.15 -23.15
C VAL A 213 8.32 6.63 -22.77
N GLY A 214 9.27 7.25 -22.07
CA GLY A 214 9.09 8.56 -21.45
C GLY A 214 8.27 8.49 -20.17
N VAL A 215 7.69 9.61 -19.75
CA VAL A 215 6.83 9.70 -18.56
C VAL A 215 5.37 9.61 -19.01
N LEU A 216 4.64 8.58 -18.58
CA LEU A 216 3.22 8.43 -18.88
C LEU A 216 2.38 8.59 -17.61
N LYS A 217 1.28 9.32 -17.75
CA LYS A 217 0.32 9.64 -16.68
C LYS A 217 -1.08 9.22 -17.05
N HIS A 218 -1.96 9.12 -16.06
CA HIS A 218 -3.36 8.89 -16.32
C HIS A 218 -3.94 9.98 -17.24
N LYS A 219 -4.84 9.61 -18.13
CA LYS A 219 -5.37 10.49 -19.19
C LYS A 219 -6.07 11.74 -18.65
N GLN A 220 -6.61 11.68 -17.44
CA GLN A 220 -7.22 12.82 -16.76
C GLN A 220 -6.19 13.87 -16.30
N ILE A 221 -4.92 13.49 -16.19
CA ILE A 221 -3.81 14.37 -15.76
C ILE A 221 -3.08 14.93 -16.96
N ASP A 222 -2.73 14.04 -17.90
CA ASP A 222 -2.06 14.38 -19.14
C ASP A 222 -2.72 13.59 -20.28
N PRO A 223 -3.57 14.21 -21.10
CA PRO A 223 -4.25 13.52 -22.20
C PRO A 223 -3.33 13.23 -23.38
N VAL A 224 -2.10 13.78 -23.40
CA VAL A 224 -1.11 13.61 -24.46
C VAL A 224 -0.11 12.52 -24.09
N ASN A 225 0.52 12.63 -22.92
CA ASN A 225 1.51 11.66 -22.43
C ASN A 225 0.82 10.63 -21.52
N THR A 226 -0.03 9.81 -22.12
CA THR A 226 -0.76 8.74 -21.44
C THR A 226 -0.59 7.41 -22.17
N ILE A 227 -1.25 6.34 -21.69
CA ILE A 227 -1.20 5.04 -22.36
C ILE A 227 -1.69 5.20 -23.81
N PRO A 228 -0.83 4.95 -24.81
CA PRO A 228 -1.19 5.17 -26.20
C PRO A 228 -2.22 4.15 -26.64
N VAL A 229 -3.23 4.64 -27.37
CA VAL A 229 -4.29 3.81 -27.95
C VAL A 229 -4.08 3.74 -29.46
N GLN A 230 -3.99 2.53 -29.99
CA GLN A 230 -3.82 2.25 -31.41
C GLN A 230 -5.06 1.54 -31.94
N VAL A 231 -5.72 2.12 -32.94
CA VAL A 231 -6.69 1.35 -33.73
C VAL A 231 -5.91 0.29 -34.50
N ARG A 232 -6.36 -0.97 -34.39
CA ARG A 232 -5.75 -2.16 -35.00
C ARG A 232 -5.13 -1.83 -36.37
N PRO A 233 -3.79 -1.89 -36.50
CA PRO A 233 -3.11 -1.31 -37.67
C PRO A 233 -3.12 -2.17 -38.93
N PHE A 234 -3.36 -3.48 -38.81
CA PHE A 234 -3.29 -4.42 -39.93
C PHE A 234 -4.52 -5.31 -39.99
N ASP A 235 -4.84 -5.82 -41.18
CA ASP A 235 -5.85 -6.86 -41.33
C ASP A 235 -5.34 -8.24 -40.96
N GLU A 236 -4.05 -8.48 -41.20
CA GLU A 236 -3.37 -9.73 -40.90
C GLU A 236 -3.13 -9.88 -39.40
N ILE A 237 -3.56 -11.03 -38.86
CA ILE A 237 -3.49 -11.33 -37.43
C ILE A 237 -2.04 -11.30 -36.96
N GLU A 238 -1.16 -11.94 -37.71
CA GLU A 238 0.25 -12.10 -37.34
C GLU A 238 0.97 -10.76 -37.29
N LYS A 239 0.61 -9.81 -38.16
CA LYS A 239 1.15 -8.45 -38.11
C LYS A 239 0.67 -7.68 -36.87
N ASN A 240 -0.57 -7.88 -36.43
CA ASN A 240 -1.07 -7.27 -35.20
C ASN A 240 -0.40 -7.86 -33.95
N ILE A 241 -0.18 -9.18 -33.91
CA ILE A 241 0.55 -9.83 -32.80
C ILE A 241 2.02 -9.39 -32.78
N GLN A 242 2.69 -9.35 -33.95
CA GLN A 242 4.05 -8.81 -34.07
C GLN A 242 4.10 -7.34 -33.60
N TYR A 243 3.11 -6.52 -33.99
CA TYR A 243 3.01 -5.13 -33.56
C TYR A 243 2.87 -5.00 -32.05
N ALA A 244 2.02 -5.82 -31.41
CA ALA A 244 1.85 -5.83 -29.95
C ALA A 244 3.15 -6.20 -29.22
N VAL A 245 3.91 -7.17 -29.74
CA VAL A 245 5.23 -7.54 -29.20
C VAL A 245 6.25 -6.43 -29.39
N ASN A 246 6.23 -5.74 -30.54
CA ASN A 246 7.14 -4.64 -30.84
C ASN A 246 6.77 -3.35 -30.07
N ASN A 247 5.53 -3.22 -29.59
CA ASN A 247 5.01 -2.03 -28.90
C ASN A 247 4.25 -2.43 -27.61
N PRO A 248 4.95 -2.87 -26.55
CA PRO A 248 4.30 -3.49 -25.39
C PRO A 248 3.25 -2.63 -24.67
N ILE A 249 3.38 -1.29 -24.68
CA ILE A 249 2.47 -0.35 -23.98
C ILE A 249 1.34 0.17 -24.87
N ASN A 250 1.35 -0.12 -26.18
CA ASN A 250 0.28 0.35 -27.08
C ASN A 250 -0.96 -0.50 -26.85
N TYR A 251 -2.02 0.13 -26.37
CA TYR A 251 -3.32 -0.49 -26.16
C TYR A 251 -4.03 -0.60 -27.51
N ILE A 252 -4.41 -1.80 -27.94
CA ILE A 252 -4.88 -2.03 -29.32
C ILE A 252 -6.39 -2.22 -29.32
N ILE A 253 -7.10 -1.34 -30.02
CA ILE A 253 -8.55 -1.44 -30.13
C ILE A 253 -9.00 -1.84 -31.52
N ASN A 254 -10.14 -2.53 -31.57
CA ASN A 254 -10.88 -2.76 -32.79
C ASN A 254 -12.22 -2.04 -32.73
N THR A 255 -12.49 -1.22 -33.75
CA THR A 255 -13.72 -0.45 -33.90
C THR A 255 -14.87 -1.29 -34.46
N ASP A 256 -14.56 -2.43 -35.09
CA ASP A 256 -15.57 -3.37 -35.57
C ASP A 256 -16.30 -4.02 -34.40
N ALA A 257 -17.64 -4.06 -34.47
CA ALA A 257 -18.47 -4.58 -33.38
C ALA A 257 -18.21 -6.07 -33.05
N ALA A 258 -17.76 -6.85 -34.03
CA ALA A 258 -17.44 -8.27 -33.89
C ALA A 258 -15.93 -8.58 -33.92
N GLY A 259 -15.10 -7.53 -33.87
CA GLY A 259 -13.66 -7.62 -33.99
C GLY A 259 -12.93 -7.67 -32.65
N ASN A 260 -11.81 -8.38 -32.63
CA ASN A 260 -10.86 -8.45 -31.53
C ASN A 260 -9.69 -7.48 -31.77
N TRP A 261 -8.88 -7.18 -30.75
CA TRP A 261 -7.72 -6.28 -30.90
C TRP A 261 -6.73 -6.75 -31.97
N PHE A 262 -6.65 -8.06 -32.25
CA PHE A 262 -5.74 -8.67 -33.23
C PHE A 262 -6.40 -9.15 -34.53
N SER A 263 -7.73 -9.24 -34.59
CA SER A 263 -8.46 -9.87 -35.71
C SER A 263 -9.80 -9.19 -35.97
N ASN A 264 -10.20 -9.03 -37.22
CA ASN A 264 -11.57 -8.61 -37.58
C ASN A 264 -12.60 -9.75 -37.50
N LYS A 265 -12.14 -10.99 -37.28
CA LYS A 265 -13.02 -12.15 -37.11
C LYS A 265 -13.33 -12.39 -35.65
N LYS A 266 -14.60 -12.68 -35.38
CA LYS A 266 -15.10 -13.11 -34.07
C LYS A 266 -14.48 -14.43 -33.61
N TYR A 267 -14.33 -15.39 -34.53
CA TYR A 267 -13.80 -16.73 -34.26
C TYR A 267 -12.64 -17.07 -35.21
N LYS A 268 -11.77 -18.00 -34.79
CA LYS A 268 -10.69 -18.54 -35.64
C LYS A 268 -11.27 -19.30 -36.83
N VAL A 269 -12.26 -20.16 -36.57
CA VAL A 269 -13.06 -20.87 -37.58
C VAL A 269 -14.54 -20.69 -37.24
N PRO A 270 -15.35 -20.02 -38.07
CA PRO A 270 -16.78 -19.87 -37.83
C PRO A 270 -17.52 -21.18 -38.11
N GLY A 271 -18.52 -21.51 -37.29
CA GLY A 271 -19.36 -22.68 -37.45
C GLY A 271 -20.59 -22.62 -36.55
N ASP A 272 -21.19 -23.77 -36.29
CA ASP A 272 -22.20 -23.93 -35.24
C ASP A 272 -21.57 -24.12 -33.86
N ALA A 273 -22.38 -24.44 -32.86
CA ALA A 273 -21.92 -24.62 -31.49
C ALA A 273 -20.86 -25.73 -31.32
N TYR A 274 -20.73 -26.70 -32.24
CA TYR A 274 -19.76 -27.80 -32.12
C TYR A 274 -18.57 -27.65 -33.07
N SER A 275 -18.77 -26.99 -34.21
CA SER A 275 -17.75 -26.82 -35.26
C SER A 275 -17.02 -25.48 -35.20
N THR A 276 -17.52 -24.50 -34.43
CA THR A 276 -16.79 -23.24 -34.19
C THR A 276 -15.50 -23.51 -33.44
N VAL A 277 -14.39 -22.92 -33.89
CA VAL A 277 -13.11 -22.85 -33.17
C VAL A 277 -12.89 -21.40 -32.76
N THR A 278 -12.88 -21.15 -31.45
CA THR A 278 -12.64 -19.82 -30.86
C THR A 278 -11.15 -19.49 -30.87
N TRP A 279 -10.82 -18.25 -30.51
CA TRP A 279 -9.44 -17.85 -30.32
C TRP A 279 -8.87 -18.47 -29.05
N ASP A 280 -7.61 -18.90 -29.10
CA ASP A 280 -6.92 -19.49 -27.95
C ASP A 280 -5.49 -18.95 -27.84
N LEU A 281 -5.35 -17.78 -27.22
CA LEU A 281 -4.06 -17.13 -27.03
C LEU A 281 -3.45 -17.44 -25.66
N TRP A 282 -4.25 -17.84 -24.67
CA TRP A 282 -3.78 -18.16 -23.32
C TRP A 282 -3.78 -19.66 -22.99
N SER A 283 -4.23 -20.51 -23.91
CA SER A 283 -4.41 -21.95 -23.74
C SER A 283 -5.51 -22.29 -22.74
N ASP A 284 -6.73 -22.33 -23.24
CA ASP A 284 -7.86 -22.94 -22.54
C ASP A 284 -7.77 -24.47 -22.54
N ASN A 285 -8.77 -25.13 -21.93
CA ASN A 285 -8.79 -26.58 -21.76
C ASN A 285 -9.07 -27.34 -23.07
N ALA A 286 -9.60 -26.70 -24.10
CA ALA A 286 -10.06 -27.36 -25.32
C ALA A 286 -9.42 -26.78 -26.60
N LYS A 287 -8.35 -26.00 -26.47
CA LYS A 287 -7.64 -25.36 -27.59
C LYS A 287 -8.57 -24.52 -28.48
N GLY A 288 -9.53 -23.83 -27.87
CA GLY A 288 -10.61 -23.09 -28.54
C GLY A 288 -11.71 -23.95 -29.18
N GLY A 289 -11.63 -25.27 -29.06
CA GLY A 289 -12.66 -26.22 -29.46
C GLY A 289 -13.92 -26.15 -28.60
N TYR A 290 -14.90 -27.02 -28.88
CA TYR A 290 -16.12 -27.09 -28.07
C TYR A 290 -15.83 -27.76 -26.71
N SER A 291 -15.95 -27.00 -25.63
CA SER A 291 -15.78 -27.50 -24.27
C SER A 291 -17.08 -27.49 -23.48
N HIS A 292 -17.38 -28.60 -22.80
CA HIS A 292 -18.43 -28.72 -21.80
C HIS A 292 -18.14 -29.89 -20.84
N ALA A 293 -17.66 -29.61 -19.63
CA ALA A 293 -17.27 -30.63 -18.65
C ALA A 293 -18.44 -31.45 -18.07
N ASN A 294 -19.68 -31.08 -18.37
CA ASN A 294 -20.90 -31.85 -18.05
C ASN A 294 -21.42 -32.66 -19.26
N SER A 295 -20.70 -32.67 -20.39
CA SER A 295 -21.15 -33.31 -21.62
C SER A 295 -21.40 -34.81 -21.47
N SER A 296 -22.43 -35.32 -22.13
CA SER A 296 -22.67 -36.76 -22.28
C SER A 296 -21.65 -37.41 -23.22
N ASN A 297 -21.00 -36.62 -24.09
CA ASN A 297 -19.88 -37.09 -24.91
C ASN A 297 -18.62 -37.20 -24.04
N ALA A 298 -18.13 -38.43 -23.86
CA ALA A 298 -17.00 -38.73 -22.98
C ALA A 298 -15.70 -38.01 -23.40
N ALA A 299 -15.45 -37.81 -24.70
CA ALA A 299 -14.25 -37.14 -25.19
C ALA A 299 -14.28 -35.65 -24.85
N VAL A 300 -15.38 -34.96 -25.20
CA VAL A 300 -15.58 -33.53 -24.86
C VAL A 300 -15.51 -33.32 -23.35
N LYS A 301 -16.14 -34.22 -22.59
CA LYS A 301 -16.13 -34.19 -21.13
C LYS A 301 -14.72 -34.30 -20.57
N ALA A 302 -13.92 -35.25 -21.05
CA ALA A 302 -12.55 -35.45 -20.58
C ALA A 302 -11.66 -34.26 -20.94
N GLU A 303 -11.71 -33.79 -22.19
CA GLU A 303 -10.95 -32.63 -22.67
C GLU A 303 -11.26 -31.37 -21.84
N SER A 304 -12.54 -31.06 -21.63
CA SER A 304 -12.95 -29.85 -20.89
C SER A 304 -12.50 -29.81 -19.43
N ARG A 305 -12.20 -30.98 -18.85
CA ARG A 305 -11.75 -31.15 -17.46
C ARG A 305 -10.23 -31.13 -17.31
N SER A 306 -9.51 -31.34 -18.41
CA SER A 306 -8.07 -31.38 -18.44
C SER A 306 -7.50 -30.01 -18.77
N TYR A 307 -6.50 -29.58 -17.99
CA TYR A 307 -5.74 -28.39 -18.31
C TYR A 307 -4.70 -28.71 -19.40
N GLU A 308 -4.69 -27.96 -20.48
CA GLU A 308 -3.69 -28.05 -21.56
C GLU A 308 -2.33 -27.45 -21.14
N LEU A 309 -1.27 -27.59 -21.93
CA LEU A 309 -0.02 -26.87 -21.63
C LEU A 309 -0.24 -25.36 -21.77
N LYS A 310 0.26 -24.54 -20.83
CA LYS A 310 0.13 -23.08 -20.92
C LYS A 310 0.63 -22.53 -22.26
N SER A 311 0.08 -21.42 -22.71
CA SER A 311 0.48 -20.79 -23.97
C SER A 311 1.82 -20.02 -23.86
N GLU A 312 2.37 -19.67 -25.01
CA GLU A 312 3.51 -18.77 -25.19
C GLU A 312 3.22 -17.35 -24.67
N MET A 313 1.95 -16.92 -24.75
CA MET A 313 1.46 -15.57 -24.44
C MET A 313 0.87 -15.43 -23.04
N ASP A 314 0.77 -16.52 -22.28
CA ASP A 314 0.30 -16.52 -20.89
C ASP A 314 1.18 -15.59 -20.04
N PRO A 315 0.61 -14.56 -19.38
CA PRO A 315 1.38 -13.55 -18.66
C PRO A 315 1.95 -14.06 -17.33
N CYS A 316 1.50 -15.21 -16.81
CA CYS A 316 1.83 -15.65 -15.47
C CYS A 316 3.29 -16.11 -15.33
N PRO A 317 3.86 -15.96 -14.12
CA PRO A 317 5.25 -16.35 -13.84
C PRO A 317 5.45 -17.87 -13.82
N ASN A 318 6.70 -18.29 -13.65
CA ASN A 318 7.07 -19.71 -13.62
C ASN A 318 6.28 -20.46 -12.54
N GLY A 319 5.72 -21.63 -12.89
CA GLY A 319 4.86 -22.40 -11.97
C GLY A 319 3.39 -22.00 -11.99
N TRP A 320 3.02 -20.94 -12.74
CA TRP A 320 1.68 -20.37 -12.73
C TRP A 320 1.14 -20.15 -14.15
N ARG A 321 -0.18 -20.12 -14.30
CA ARG A 321 -0.90 -19.90 -15.56
C ARG A 321 -2.22 -19.14 -15.34
N VAL A 322 -2.80 -18.62 -16.41
CA VAL A 322 -4.17 -18.09 -16.40
C VAL A 322 -5.16 -19.25 -16.22
N PRO A 323 -6.14 -19.15 -15.31
CA PRO A 323 -7.16 -20.18 -15.11
C PRO A 323 -8.14 -20.26 -16.29
N SER A 324 -8.78 -21.42 -16.48
CA SER A 324 -9.77 -21.66 -17.54
C SER A 324 -11.17 -21.88 -16.97
N TYR A 325 -12.18 -21.65 -17.79
CA TYR A 325 -13.52 -22.19 -17.59
C TYR A 325 -13.59 -23.62 -18.14
N TYR A 326 -14.52 -24.40 -17.60
CA TYR A 326 -14.75 -25.79 -17.99
C TYR A 326 -15.87 -25.94 -19.03
N SER A 327 -16.39 -24.81 -19.51
CA SER A 327 -17.21 -24.73 -20.71
C SER A 327 -17.12 -23.35 -21.34
N ARG A 328 -17.19 -23.31 -22.67
CA ARG A 328 -17.18 -22.08 -23.45
C ARG A 328 -18.57 -21.49 -23.64
N GLU A 329 -19.62 -22.34 -23.68
CA GLU A 329 -21.01 -21.95 -23.99
C GLU A 329 -21.92 -21.99 -22.75
N ALA A 330 -21.81 -23.03 -21.93
CA ALA A 330 -22.74 -23.22 -20.82
C ALA A 330 -22.53 -22.19 -19.70
N MET A 331 -23.58 -21.93 -18.94
CA MET A 331 -23.59 -20.94 -17.85
C MET A 331 -23.87 -21.59 -16.50
N ASP A 332 -23.49 -22.86 -16.35
CA ASP A 332 -23.61 -23.58 -15.09
C ASP A 332 -22.51 -23.11 -14.14
N ASN A 333 -22.86 -22.95 -12.87
CA ASN A 333 -21.95 -22.51 -11.82
C ASN A 333 -20.72 -23.42 -11.73
N ASN A 334 -20.90 -24.74 -11.80
CA ASN A 334 -19.79 -25.69 -11.71
C ASN A 334 -18.89 -25.71 -12.95
N LEU A 335 -19.19 -24.95 -14.00
CA LEU A 335 -18.37 -24.79 -15.20
C LEU A 335 -17.55 -23.49 -15.19
N SER A 336 -17.71 -22.66 -14.15
CA SER A 336 -16.92 -21.45 -13.89
C SER A 336 -15.80 -21.73 -12.88
N MET A 337 -14.65 -21.06 -13.07
CA MET A 337 -13.49 -21.19 -12.17
C MET A 337 -13.79 -20.80 -10.71
N PHE A 338 -14.76 -19.92 -10.49
CA PHE A 338 -15.18 -19.45 -9.15
C PHE A 338 -16.67 -19.68 -8.83
N GLY A 339 -17.41 -20.36 -9.71
CA GLY A 339 -18.81 -20.69 -9.48
C GLY A 339 -19.01 -21.82 -8.46
N LYS A 340 -20.21 -21.93 -7.88
CA LYS A 340 -20.59 -23.03 -6.96
C LYS A 340 -20.50 -24.40 -7.63
N ARG A 341 -20.35 -25.44 -6.80
CA ARG A 341 -20.37 -26.87 -7.21
C ARG A 341 -21.79 -27.39 -7.46
N ASP A 342 -22.57 -26.67 -8.27
CA ASP A 342 -23.90 -27.09 -8.71
C ASP A 342 -24.16 -26.77 -10.20
N TYR A 343 -25.27 -27.28 -10.73
CA TYR A 343 -25.65 -27.17 -12.15
C TYR A 343 -26.60 -25.99 -12.40
N LYS A 344 -26.61 -24.97 -11.53
CA LYS A 344 -27.50 -23.79 -11.67
C LYS A 344 -26.77 -22.64 -12.37
N ASN A 345 -27.51 -21.61 -12.77
CA ASN A 345 -26.95 -20.35 -13.24
C ASN A 345 -27.30 -19.22 -12.28
N ASP A 346 -26.37 -18.89 -11.38
CA ASP A 346 -26.58 -17.82 -10.40
C ASP A 346 -26.70 -16.44 -11.03
N ASP A 347 -26.02 -16.22 -12.15
CA ASP A 347 -26.07 -14.96 -12.88
C ASP A 347 -27.47 -14.67 -13.43
N ALA A 348 -28.34 -15.67 -13.62
CA ALA A 348 -29.71 -15.45 -14.09
C ALA A 348 -30.67 -14.95 -12.99
N VAL A 349 -30.31 -15.11 -11.72
CA VAL A 349 -31.18 -14.83 -10.56
C VAL A 349 -30.56 -13.74 -9.69
N VAL A 350 -31.19 -12.56 -9.65
CA VAL A 350 -30.68 -11.40 -8.89
C VAL A 350 -30.40 -11.74 -7.43
N ALA A 351 -31.30 -12.47 -6.77
CA ALA A 351 -31.14 -12.86 -5.36
C ALA A 351 -29.92 -13.75 -5.09
N ASN A 352 -29.41 -14.47 -6.11
CA ASN A 352 -28.25 -15.34 -5.96
C ASN A 352 -26.94 -14.59 -6.18
N ARG A 353 -26.93 -13.58 -7.06
CA ARG A 353 -25.72 -12.87 -7.49
C ARG A 353 -25.48 -11.53 -6.77
N GLN A 354 -26.56 -10.87 -6.34
CA GLN A 354 -26.52 -9.56 -5.69
C GLN A 354 -26.56 -9.69 -4.17
N LEU A 355 -25.83 -8.80 -3.49
CA LEU A 355 -25.71 -8.73 -2.04
C LEU A 355 -26.57 -7.58 -1.51
N PHE A 356 -27.45 -7.91 -0.56
CA PHE A 356 -28.42 -6.97 0.01
C PHE A 356 -28.08 -6.69 1.48
N PRO A 357 -28.28 -5.44 1.96
CA PRO A 357 -27.97 -5.08 3.35
C PRO A 357 -28.95 -5.65 4.37
N ASP A 358 -30.14 -6.04 3.93
CA ASP A 358 -31.29 -6.47 4.71
C ASP A 358 -31.61 -7.97 4.56
N ALA A 359 -30.85 -8.70 3.74
CA ALA A 359 -31.02 -10.14 3.54
C ALA A 359 -29.69 -10.87 3.42
N VAL A 360 -29.62 -12.08 4.00
CA VAL A 360 -28.53 -13.03 3.70
C VAL A 360 -28.67 -13.48 2.25
N ASN A 361 -27.57 -13.46 1.50
CA ASN A 361 -27.58 -14.03 0.15
C ASN A 361 -27.54 -15.58 0.25
N PRO A 362 -28.45 -16.30 -0.43
CA PRO A 362 -28.59 -17.76 -0.32
C PRO A 362 -27.40 -18.56 -0.85
N ASN A 363 -26.58 -17.97 -1.73
CA ASN A 363 -25.43 -18.62 -2.37
C ASN A 363 -24.07 -18.03 -1.94
N LEU A 364 -24.10 -17.00 -1.09
CA LEU A 364 -22.93 -16.28 -0.60
C LEU A 364 -22.98 -16.10 0.92
N GLN A 365 -23.66 -16.99 1.63
CA GLN A 365 -23.74 -16.94 3.09
C GLN A 365 -22.34 -16.90 3.71
N GLY A 366 -22.04 -15.88 4.53
CA GLY A 366 -20.74 -15.71 5.18
C GLY A 366 -19.78 -14.75 4.45
N ILE A 367 -20.15 -14.23 3.29
CA ILE A 367 -19.40 -13.18 2.59
C ILE A 367 -19.37 -11.89 3.40
N LYS A 368 -18.26 -11.15 3.30
CA LYS A 368 -18.18 -9.78 3.78
C LYS A 368 -17.87 -8.81 2.64
N VAL A 369 -18.67 -7.76 2.53
CA VAL A 369 -18.54 -6.71 1.54
C VAL A 369 -17.96 -5.48 2.20
N TYR A 370 -16.88 -4.97 1.61
CA TYR A 370 -16.26 -3.70 1.95
C TYR A 370 -16.52 -2.75 0.78
N PRO A 371 -17.56 -1.89 0.86
CA PRO A 371 -17.97 -1.04 -0.25
C PRO A 371 -16.80 -0.23 -0.82
N GLY A 372 -16.62 -0.27 -2.14
CA GLY A 372 -15.52 0.37 -2.86
C GLY A 372 -14.13 -0.26 -2.73
N LEU A 373 -13.93 -1.19 -1.79
CA LEU A 373 -12.65 -1.85 -1.56
C LEU A 373 -12.58 -3.25 -2.18
N GLY A 374 -13.52 -4.12 -1.84
CA GLY A 374 -13.46 -5.54 -2.18
C GLY A 374 -14.46 -6.40 -1.42
N MET A 375 -14.34 -7.72 -1.60
CA MET A 375 -15.15 -8.72 -0.91
C MET A 375 -14.24 -9.82 -0.33
N ASP A 376 -14.58 -10.27 0.88
CA ASP A 376 -13.92 -11.38 1.57
C ASP A 376 -14.79 -12.64 1.47
N PHE A 377 -14.27 -13.65 0.78
CA PHE A 377 -14.93 -14.93 0.54
C PHE A 377 -14.50 -16.04 1.52
N THR A 378 -13.63 -15.78 2.50
CA THR A 378 -12.96 -16.85 3.25
C THR A 378 -13.93 -17.77 4.00
N ASN A 379 -15.09 -17.24 4.40
CA ASN A 379 -16.10 -17.96 5.17
C ASN A 379 -17.37 -18.29 4.37
N VAL A 380 -17.35 -18.09 3.05
CA VAL A 380 -18.53 -18.31 2.21
C VAL A 380 -18.91 -19.79 2.19
N GLU A 381 -20.20 -20.06 2.44
CA GLU A 381 -20.78 -21.40 2.56
C GLU A 381 -20.03 -22.28 3.57
N GLY A 382 -19.73 -21.71 4.75
CA GLY A 382 -18.98 -22.41 5.80
C GLY A 382 -17.51 -22.68 5.42
N GLY A 383 -16.95 -21.90 4.50
CA GLY A 383 -15.59 -22.06 3.97
C GLY A 383 -15.49 -23.01 2.78
N SER A 384 -16.58 -23.66 2.37
CA SER A 384 -16.58 -24.56 1.21
C SER A 384 -16.42 -23.83 -0.14
N ARG A 385 -16.68 -22.52 -0.18
CA ARG A 385 -16.43 -21.62 -1.33
C ARG A 385 -15.48 -20.49 -0.97
N ASN A 386 -14.33 -20.85 -0.40
CA ASN A 386 -13.27 -19.89 -0.10
C ASN A 386 -12.51 -19.45 -1.37
N LEU A 387 -12.75 -18.22 -1.81
CA LEU A 387 -12.03 -17.56 -2.93
C LEU A 387 -10.95 -16.57 -2.45
N GLY A 388 -10.72 -16.50 -1.14
CA GLY A 388 -9.87 -15.51 -0.49
C GLY A 388 -10.48 -14.10 -0.52
N MET A 389 -9.62 -13.10 -0.39
CA MET A 389 -10.01 -11.70 -0.52
C MET A 389 -9.86 -11.26 -1.98
N LEU A 390 -10.96 -10.80 -2.58
CA LEU A 390 -10.97 -10.27 -3.94
C LEU A 390 -11.17 -8.75 -3.90
N THR A 391 -10.22 -8.03 -4.48
CA THR A 391 -10.25 -6.57 -4.57
C THR A 391 -11.09 -6.12 -5.76
N VAL A 392 -11.71 -4.94 -5.65
CA VAL A 392 -12.22 -4.20 -6.80
C VAL A 392 -11.03 -3.59 -7.54
N SER A 393 -10.73 -4.06 -8.75
CA SER A 393 -9.49 -3.69 -9.46
C SER A 393 -9.62 -2.50 -10.40
N GLY A 394 -10.84 -2.07 -10.74
CA GLY A 394 -11.11 -1.26 -11.92
C GLY A 394 -10.85 -2.03 -13.22
N GLY A 395 -10.85 -1.31 -14.34
CA GLY A 395 -10.49 -1.85 -15.65
C GLY A 395 -10.37 -0.77 -16.72
N TYR A 396 -9.75 -1.12 -17.85
CA TYR A 396 -9.79 -0.30 -19.06
C TYR A 396 -11.11 -0.50 -19.80
N VAL A 397 -11.86 0.58 -19.95
CA VAL A 397 -13.17 0.59 -20.59
C VAL A 397 -13.09 1.25 -21.96
N TYR A 398 -13.64 0.54 -22.95
CA TYR A 398 -13.76 1.01 -24.33
C TYR A 398 -15.04 1.83 -24.51
N TYR A 399 -14.89 3.06 -25.00
CA TYR A 399 -15.97 3.98 -25.31
C TYR A 399 -16.11 4.16 -26.83
N PRO A 400 -17.08 3.48 -27.48
CA PRO A 400 -17.33 3.69 -28.90
C PRO A 400 -17.84 5.11 -29.15
N ASN A 401 -17.34 5.76 -30.19
CA ASN A 401 -17.95 6.99 -30.67
C ASN A 401 -19.07 6.65 -31.67
N SER A 402 -20.32 6.70 -31.22
CA SER A 402 -21.50 6.34 -32.02
C SER A 402 -21.91 7.39 -33.06
N VAL A 403 -21.37 8.61 -32.98
CA VAL A 403 -21.78 9.76 -33.82
C VAL A 403 -20.68 10.27 -34.75
N ALA A 404 -19.43 9.89 -34.51
CA ALA A 404 -18.27 10.24 -35.34
C ALA A 404 -17.25 9.08 -35.37
N PRO A 405 -17.36 8.15 -36.34
CA PRO A 405 -16.45 7.00 -36.45
C PRO A 405 -14.96 7.36 -36.60
N ASN A 406 -14.68 8.59 -37.07
CA ASN A 406 -13.32 9.12 -37.28
C ASN A 406 -12.79 9.95 -36.10
N ALA A 407 -13.60 10.17 -35.06
CA ALA A 407 -13.14 10.84 -33.85
C ALA A 407 -12.41 9.83 -32.93
N PRO A 408 -11.48 10.27 -32.05
CA PRO A 408 -10.72 9.37 -31.21
C PRO A 408 -11.64 8.47 -30.38
N VAL A 409 -11.60 7.17 -30.65
CA VAL A 409 -12.25 6.16 -29.82
C VAL A 409 -11.47 6.09 -28.50
N GLY A 410 -12.18 6.24 -27.39
CA GLY A 410 -11.55 6.38 -26.08
C GLY A 410 -11.42 5.03 -25.38
N VAL A 411 -10.21 4.68 -24.94
CA VAL A 411 -10.03 3.74 -23.83
C VAL A 411 -9.51 4.53 -22.63
N THR A 412 -10.07 4.28 -21.45
CA THR A 412 -9.55 4.83 -20.20
C THR A 412 -9.64 3.78 -19.10
N PHE A 413 -8.65 3.78 -18.22
CA PHE A 413 -8.81 3.11 -16.93
C PHE A 413 -9.77 3.91 -16.05
N GLN A 414 -10.61 3.23 -15.29
CA GLN A 414 -11.57 3.84 -14.35
C GLN A 414 -12.16 2.78 -13.39
N ASP A 415 -13.07 3.22 -12.53
CA ASP A 415 -13.90 2.39 -11.66
C ASP A 415 -13.11 1.53 -10.63
N ASN A 416 -11.90 1.96 -10.24
CA ASN A 416 -11.06 1.32 -9.22
C ASN A 416 -11.67 1.27 -7.81
N GLY A 417 -12.77 2.02 -7.59
CA GLY A 417 -13.62 1.98 -6.40
C GLY A 417 -15.04 1.43 -6.66
N SER A 418 -15.31 0.83 -7.82
CA SER A 418 -16.65 0.37 -8.19
C SER A 418 -16.68 -1.04 -8.78
N ASN A 419 -15.86 -1.35 -9.79
CA ASN A 419 -15.95 -2.60 -10.55
C ASN A 419 -14.60 -3.34 -10.62
N GLY A 420 -14.63 -4.67 -10.76
CA GLY A 420 -13.44 -5.48 -10.96
C GLY A 420 -13.74 -6.70 -11.82
N GLY A 421 -12.73 -7.16 -12.55
CA GLY A 421 -12.83 -8.31 -13.45
C GLY A 421 -11.56 -9.15 -13.43
N LEU A 422 -11.73 -10.47 -13.50
CA LEU A 422 -10.63 -11.43 -13.55
C LEU A 422 -10.75 -12.28 -14.81
N TRP A 423 -9.80 -12.07 -15.72
CA TRP A 423 -9.75 -12.83 -16.96
C TRP A 423 -9.56 -14.32 -16.73
N SER A 424 -10.14 -15.11 -17.64
CA SER A 424 -9.80 -16.52 -17.84
C SER A 424 -9.14 -16.73 -19.20
N ALA A 425 -8.51 -17.88 -19.39
CA ALA A 425 -7.97 -18.31 -20.67
C ALA A 425 -9.06 -18.73 -21.68
N THR A 426 -10.30 -18.95 -21.23
CA THR A 426 -11.37 -19.48 -22.09
C THR A 426 -12.05 -18.38 -22.91
N TYR A 427 -12.03 -18.53 -24.23
CA TYR A 427 -12.82 -17.70 -25.14
C TYR A 427 -14.22 -18.29 -25.29
N GLY A 428 -15.24 -17.55 -24.82
CA GLY A 428 -16.62 -18.00 -24.83
C GLY A 428 -17.33 -17.78 -26.17
N SER A 429 -18.66 -17.74 -26.12
CA SER A 429 -19.51 -17.43 -27.28
C SER A 429 -19.40 -15.97 -27.69
N GLY A 430 -18.27 -15.65 -28.32
CA GLY A 430 -18.02 -14.38 -28.96
C GLY A 430 -17.05 -13.45 -28.27
N ASP A 431 -16.88 -13.60 -26.96
CA ASP A 431 -15.92 -12.83 -26.18
C ASP A 431 -15.36 -13.73 -25.06
N PRO A 432 -14.18 -13.39 -24.50
CA PRO A 432 -13.59 -14.11 -23.38
C PRO A 432 -14.49 -14.20 -22.16
N ARG A 433 -14.47 -15.37 -21.50
CA ARG A 433 -15.15 -15.60 -20.22
C ARG A 433 -14.42 -14.87 -19.10
N ILE A 434 -15.19 -14.27 -18.20
CA ILE A 434 -14.68 -13.44 -17.11
C ILE A 434 -15.49 -13.67 -15.83
N PHE A 435 -14.79 -13.67 -14.70
CA PHE A 435 -15.41 -13.47 -13.39
C PHE A 435 -15.44 -11.97 -13.10
N SER A 436 -16.62 -11.43 -12.80
CA SER A 436 -16.80 -9.99 -12.57
C SER A 436 -17.39 -9.71 -11.19
N MET A 437 -17.03 -8.58 -10.62
CA MET A 437 -17.50 -8.10 -9.33
C MET A 437 -17.84 -6.61 -9.41
N ILE A 438 -18.95 -6.24 -8.79
CA ILE A 438 -19.36 -4.85 -8.57
C ILE A 438 -19.40 -4.63 -7.06
N SER A 439 -18.79 -3.57 -6.58
CA SER A 439 -18.90 -3.09 -5.20
C SER A 439 -18.92 -1.56 -5.18
N ASP A 440 -19.96 -0.97 -5.75
CA ASP A 440 -20.09 0.47 -5.97
C ASP A 440 -21.03 1.10 -4.92
N PRO A 441 -20.49 1.87 -3.95
CA PRO A 441 -21.30 2.49 -2.90
C PRO A 441 -22.14 3.70 -3.37
N PHE A 442 -21.88 4.23 -4.57
CA PHE A 442 -22.56 5.42 -5.11
C PHE A 442 -23.81 5.09 -5.93
N ARG A 443 -24.03 3.82 -6.24
CA ARG A 443 -25.26 3.34 -6.92
C ARG A 443 -26.47 3.38 -5.98
N THR A 444 -27.65 3.64 -6.53
CA THR A 444 -28.91 3.78 -5.76
C THR A 444 -29.72 2.49 -5.62
N ASN A 445 -29.14 1.34 -6.01
CA ASN A 445 -29.81 0.04 -6.04
C ASN A 445 -30.23 -0.46 -4.64
N THR A 446 -29.47 -0.14 -3.60
CA THR A 446 -29.78 -0.42 -2.19
C THR A 446 -29.37 0.77 -1.33
N SER A 447 -29.61 0.74 -0.01
CA SER A 447 -29.15 1.79 0.92
C SER A 447 -27.61 1.94 0.96
N VAL A 448 -26.87 0.89 0.59
CA VAL A 448 -25.40 0.84 0.68
C VAL A 448 -24.70 0.79 -0.67
N GLY A 449 -25.42 0.78 -1.79
CA GLY A 449 -24.82 0.69 -3.13
C GLY A 449 -25.35 -0.46 -3.97
N LEU A 450 -24.61 -0.81 -5.03
CA LEU A 450 -24.78 -2.03 -5.80
C LEU A 450 -23.58 -2.93 -5.57
N HIS A 451 -23.84 -4.14 -5.07
CA HIS A 451 -22.79 -5.11 -4.78
C HIS A 451 -23.22 -6.47 -5.33
N ALA A 452 -22.45 -7.02 -6.26
CA ALA A 452 -22.79 -8.26 -6.95
C ALA A 452 -21.55 -8.97 -7.47
N ILE A 453 -21.65 -10.28 -7.64
CA ILE A 453 -20.67 -11.08 -8.37
C ILE A 453 -21.33 -11.67 -9.61
N TYR A 454 -20.53 -11.99 -10.63
CA TYR A 454 -21.00 -12.68 -11.81
C TYR A 454 -19.99 -13.74 -12.23
N ASN A 455 -20.44 -14.98 -12.34
CA ASN A 455 -19.59 -16.14 -12.61
C ASN A 455 -19.49 -16.47 -14.10
N ASN A 456 -20.45 -16.05 -14.93
CA ASN A 456 -20.64 -16.59 -16.29
C ASN A 456 -20.61 -15.51 -17.38
N GLN A 457 -20.07 -14.33 -17.09
CA GLN A 457 -20.05 -13.21 -18.03
C GLN A 457 -18.99 -13.37 -19.11
N THR A 458 -19.12 -12.53 -20.12
CA THR A 458 -18.06 -12.28 -21.10
C THR A 458 -17.72 -10.79 -21.10
N ASN A 459 -16.52 -10.44 -21.55
CA ASN A 459 -16.09 -9.05 -21.71
C ASN A 459 -15.21 -8.97 -22.96
N PRO A 460 -15.41 -7.99 -23.86
CA PRO A 460 -14.67 -7.94 -25.11
C PRO A 460 -13.16 -7.83 -24.94
N THR A 461 -12.42 -8.38 -25.90
CA THR A 461 -10.94 -8.41 -25.87
C THR A 461 -10.28 -7.04 -25.88
N LYS A 462 -11.02 -5.99 -26.27
CA LYS A 462 -10.62 -4.57 -26.23
C LYS A 462 -10.82 -3.91 -24.87
N ALA A 463 -11.29 -4.64 -23.86
CA ALA A 463 -11.28 -4.24 -22.47
C ALA A 463 -9.99 -4.73 -21.78
N GLY A 464 -9.60 -4.07 -20.69
CA GLY A 464 -8.44 -4.48 -19.90
C GLY A 464 -8.87 -4.82 -18.49
N ASN A 465 -8.61 -6.05 -18.05
CA ASN A 465 -8.96 -6.54 -16.72
C ASN A 465 -7.74 -7.18 -16.06
N ALA A 466 -7.84 -7.41 -14.76
CA ALA A 466 -6.79 -8.06 -13.99
C ALA A 466 -6.73 -9.57 -14.29
N VAL A 467 -5.60 -10.18 -13.95
CA VAL A 467 -5.39 -11.64 -14.00
C VAL A 467 -5.02 -12.11 -12.60
N LYS A 468 -5.67 -13.19 -12.12
CA LYS A 468 -5.23 -13.94 -10.94
C LYS A 468 -4.79 -15.32 -11.39
N CYS A 469 -3.49 -15.58 -11.30
CA CYS A 469 -2.91 -16.82 -11.79
C CYS A 469 -3.26 -18.00 -10.87
N MET A 470 -3.40 -19.18 -11.47
CA MET A 470 -3.44 -20.47 -10.77
C MET A 470 -2.15 -21.24 -10.98
N LYS A 471 -1.83 -22.16 -10.07
CA LYS A 471 -0.67 -23.04 -10.17
C LYS A 471 -0.82 -23.93 -11.40
N ASP A 472 0.23 -24.03 -12.20
CA ASP A 472 0.19 -24.83 -13.42
C ASP A 472 0.31 -26.32 -13.08
N PRO A 473 -0.72 -27.15 -13.39
CA PRO A 473 -0.66 -28.59 -13.13
C PRO A 473 0.35 -29.32 -14.05
N ASN A 474 0.76 -28.71 -15.16
CA ASN A 474 1.57 -29.35 -16.20
C ASN A 474 3.06 -28.97 -16.14
N MET A 475 3.56 -28.50 -14.98
CA MET A 475 4.97 -28.15 -14.81
C MET A 475 5.91 -29.31 -15.17
N GLY A 476 5.49 -30.54 -14.87
CA GLY A 476 6.15 -31.77 -15.26
C GLY A 476 6.09 -32.10 -16.76
N LYS A 477 5.72 -31.17 -17.64
CA LYS A 477 5.80 -31.29 -19.12
C LYS A 477 6.43 -30.06 -19.77
N ILE A 478 6.38 -28.92 -19.07
CA ILE A 478 6.93 -27.63 -19.53
C ILE A 478 8.40 -27.47 -19.08
N GLY A 479 8.72 -27.94 -17.88
CA GLY A 479 9.99 -27.70 -17.21
C GLY A 479 9.94 -26.51 -16.24
N ASN A 480 10.90 -26.46 -15.32
CA ASN A 480 10.97 -25.45 -14.28
C ASN A 480 11.91 -24.30 -14.70
N PHE A 481 11.40 -23.08 -14.78
CA PHE A 481 12.14 -21.85 -15.07
C PHE A 481 12.28 -20.99 -13.80
N ALA A 482 12.93 -21.55 -12.78
CA ALA A 482 13.16 -20.83 -11.54
C ALA A 482 13.85 -19.48 -11.81
N THR A 483 13.43 -18.42 -11.11
CA THR A 483 14.06 -17.10 -11.22
C THR A 483 15.55 -17.22 -10.88
N GLU A 484 16.40 -16.78 -11.79
CA GLU A 484 17.85 -16.77 -11.61
C GLU A 484 18.24 -15.45 -10.94
N TYR A 485 18.80 -15.52 -9.73
CA TYR A 485 19.26 -14.34 -8.98
C TYR A 485 20.78 -14.21 -9.06
N PHE A 486 21.29 -12.99 -8.99
CA PHE A 486 22.72 -12.72 -8.77
C PHE A 486 22.96 -11.98 -7.46
N ILE A 487 24.10 -12.26 -6.83
CA ILE A 487 24.52 -11.62 -5.58
C ILE A 487 24.89 -10.17 -5.84
N SER A 488 24.33 -9.27 -5.04
CA SER A 488 24.69 -7.85 -5.04
C SER A 488 26.16 -7.69 -4.65
N GLN A 489 26.87 -6.82 -5.37
CA GLN A 489 28.21 -6.37 -4.97
C GLN A 489 28.15 -5.17 -4.01
N LYS A 490 26.95 -4.58 -3.83
CA LYS A 490 26.69 -3.47 -2.91
C LYS A 490 26.19 -4.01 -1.57
N GLU A 491 26.58 -3.35 -0.48
CA GLU A 491 26.10 -3.68 0.88
C GLU A 491 24.64 -3.23 1.04
N ASP A 492 23.78 -4.12 1.52
CA ASP A 492 22.38 -3.85 1.86
C ASP A 492 22.25 -3.72 3.39
N TYR A 493 22.25 -2.48 3.89
CA TYR A 493 22.22 -2.20 5.32
C TYR A 493 20.88 -1.60 5.77
N GLN A 494 20.11 -2.37 6.53
CA GLN A 494 18.75 -2.00 6.99
C GLN A 494 18.63 -1.87 8.51
N THR A 495 19.70 -2.16 9.25
CA THR A 495 19.70 -2.16 10.72
C THR A 495 19.31 -0.78 11.25
N GLY A 496 18.20 -0.70 11.98
CA GLY A 496 17.69 0.55 12.56
C GLY A 496 16.95 1.47 11.58
N LEU A 497 16.67 1.04 10.34
CA LEU A 497 15.91 1.84 9.36
C LEU A 497 14.58 2.36 9.92
N ASN A 498 13.92 1.53 10.74
CA ASN A 498 12.62 1.82 11.36
C ASN A 498 12.71 2.45 12.76
N ASN A 499 13.91 2.76 13.27
CA ASN A 499 14.06 3.43 14.56
C ASN A 499 13.34 4.80 14.52
N PRO A 500 12.83 5.32 15.66
CA PRO A 500 12.11 6.59 15.68
C PRO A 500 13.01 7.80 15.34
N ASN A 501 12.40 8.88 14.85
CA ASN A 501 13.08 10.17 14.67
C ASN A 501 12.94 11.09 15.89
N SER A 502 11.96 10.81 16.74
CA SER A 502 11.64 11.61 17.92
C SER A 502 11.52 10.75 19.16
N TYR A 503 12.01 11.26 20.29
CA TYR A 503 11.99 10.58 21.58
C TYR A 503 11.23 11.41 22.60
N ILE A 504 10.19 10.83 23.19
CA ILE A 504 9.46 11.41 24.32
C ILE A 504 10.27 11.17 25.59
N VAL A 505 10.51 12.25 26.34
CA VAL A 505 11.25 12.24 27.60
C VAL A 505 10.37 12.84 28.69
N VAL A 506 10.06 12.04 29.72
CA VAL A 506 9.30 12.48 30.89
C VAL A 506 10.06 12.05 32.12
N ASN A 507 10.56 13.03 32.91
CA ASN A 507 11.28 12.79 34.16
C ASN A 507 12.42 11.75 34.05
N LYS A 508 13.23 11.82 32.98
CA LYS A 508 14.39 10.92 32.76
C LYS A 508 15.70 11.68 32.86
N SER A 509 16.71 11.03 33.42
CA SER A 509 18.09 11.53 33.54
C SER A 509 18.95 11.23 32.32
N ASP A 510 18.55 10.26 31.50
CA ASP A 510 19.35 9.76 30.39
C ASP A 510 18.48 9.25 29.24
N LEU A 511 19.07 9.29 28.04
CA LEU A 511 18.50 8.76 26.81
C LEU A 511 19.59 8.19 25.91
N GLN A 512 19.35 7.01 25.36
CA GLN A 512 20.23 6.36 24.38
C GLN A 512 19.59 6.39 22.99
N ILE A 513 20.37 6.81 21.99
CA ILE A 513 19.92 6.92 20.60
C ILE A 513 20.89 6.12 19.70
N PRO A 514 20.45 5.00 19.11
CA PRO A 514 21.28 4.24 18.17
C PRO A 514 21.56 5.03 16.88
N VAL A 515 22.82 5.07 16.45
CA VAL A 515 23.20 5.80 15.21
C VAL A 515 22.89 5.04 13.92
N SER A 516 22.55 3.75 14.03
CA SER A 516 22.37 2.83 12.90
C SER A 516 21.39 3.34 11.84
N LYS A 517 20.36 4.09 12.24
CA LYS A 517 19.40 4.71 11.31
C LYS A 517 20.07 5.64 10.29
N ALA A 518 21.08 6.41 10.69
CA ALA A 518 21.79 7.32 9.79
C ALA A 518 22.41 6.58 8.61
N PHE A 519 23.02 5.43 8.88
CA PHE A 519 23.63 4.55 7.90
C PHE A 519 22.58 3.85 7.04
N ALA A 520 21.54 3.30 7.66
CA ALA A 520 20.48 2.59 6.96
C ALA A 520 19.71 3.50 5.99
N VAL A 521 19.34 4.71 6.41
CA VAL A 521 18.66 5.64 5.51
C VAL A 521 19.58 6.12 4.39
N HIS A 522 20.87 6.36 4.68
CA HIS A 522 21.81 6.76 3.64
C HIS A 522 21.95 5.68 2.55
N ASN A 523 22.16 4.44 2.99
CA ASN A 523 22.33 3.28 2.11
C ASN A 523 21.05 2.99 1.31
N GLN A 524 19.89 2.91 1.97
CA GLN A 524 18.66 2.46 1.33
C GLN A 524 17.95 3.55 0.51
N LEU A 525 18.05 4.83 0.92
CA LEU A 525 17.17 5.89 0.40
C LEU A 525 17.90 7.13 -0.13
N LEU A 526 19.10 7.45 0.36
CA LEU A 526 19.81 8.70 -0.02
C LEU A 526 21.01 8.48 -0.97
N SER A 527 21.31 7.24 -1.32
CA SER A 527 22.39 6.87 -2.23
C SER A 527 21.98 5.66 -3.09
N ASP A 528 22.89 5.18 -3.93
CA ASP A 528 22.74 3.95 -4.70
C ASP A 528 23.35 2.76 -3.91
N HIS A 529 22.91 2.56 -2.65
CA HIS A 529 23.46 1.59 -1.68
C HIS A 529 24.92 1.85 -1.27
N GLU A 530 25.30 3.12 -1.17
CA GLU A 530 26.59 3.54 -0.64
C GLU A 530 26.53 3.68 0.89
N MET A 531 27.71 3.73 1.54
CA MET A 531 27.83 4.03 2.96
C MET A 531 28.43 5.42 3.17
N PRO A 532 27.93 6.21 4.13
CA PRO A 532 28.56 7.47 4.48
C PRO A 532 29.89 7.23 5.22
N ALA A 533 30.81 8.20 5.11
CA ALA A 533 32.06 8.19 5.88
C ALA A 533 31.79 8.15 7.40
N SER A 534 32.59 7.36 8.12
CA SER A 534 32.39 7.06 9.55
C SER A 534 33.69 6.84 10.33
N ASP A 535 34.81 7.32 9.78
CA ASP A 535 36.15 7.23 10.36
C ASP A 535 36.32 8.07 11.64
N ASN A 536 35.53 9.14 11.79
CA ASN A 536 35.59 10.02 12.96
C ASN A 536 34.18 10.55 13.30
N LEU A 537 33.34 9.69 13.84
CA LEU A 537 31.96 10.07 14.23
C LEU A 537 31.94 11.05 15.40
N MET A 538 31.09 12.06 15.27
CA MET A 538 30.89 13.08 16.29
C MET A 538 29.43 13.43 16.46
N VAL A 539 29.10 13.88 17.66
CA VAL A 539 27.73 14.27 18.03
C VAL A 539 27.71 15.68 18.60
N LYS A 540 26.62 16.40 18.35
CA LYS A 540 26.35 17.69 18.98
C LYS A 540 24.87 17.90 19.25
N VAL A 541 24.58 18.75 20.23
CA VAL A 541 23.27 19.38 20.34
C VAL A 541 23.24 20.45 19.26
N LEU A 542 22.45 20.22 18.21
CA LEU A 542 22.32 21.14 17.09
C LEU A 542 21.61 22.42 17.53
N TRP A 543 20.49 22.26 18.23
CA TRP A 543 19.78 23.35 18.88
C TRP A 543 18.91 22.85 20.04
N SER A 544 18.55 23.73 20.97
CA SER A 544 17.55 23.49 22.01
C SER A 544 16.71 24.73 22.32
N THR A 545 15.44 24.55 22.69
CA THR A 545 14.62 25.63 23.27
C THR A 545 14.98 25.91 24.73
N ASN A 546 15.67 24.98 25.41
CA ASN A 546 16.08 25.13 26.80
C ASN A 546 17.53 24.67 26.98
N ALA A 547 18.44 25.65 27.16
CA ALA A 547 19.87 25.43 27.37
C ALA A 547 20.21 24.47 28.54
N LYS A 548 19.30 24.30 29.52
CA LYS A 548 19.51 23.46 30.70
C LYS A 548 19.02 22.02 30.52
N LEU A 549 18.31 21.72 29.43
CA LEU A 549 17.70 20.41 29.20
C LEU A 549 18.75 19.30 29.04
N ILE A 550 19.75 19.51 28.17
CA ILE A 550 20.84 18.55 27.93
C ILE A 550 22.07 19.02 28.70
N THR A 551 22.44 18.29 29.74
CA THR A 551 23.59 18.61 30.59
C THR A 551 24.88 17.94 30.10
N GLY A 552 24.76 16.89 29.29
CA GLY A 552 25.90 16.18 28.72
C GLY A 552 25.53 15.36 27.49
N ILE A 553 26.48 15.20 26.57
CA ILE A 553 26.34 14.37 25.37
C ILE A 553 27.66 13.64 25.11
N ASN A 554 27.59 12.33 24.89
CA ASN A 554 28.74 11.53 24.48
C ASN A 554 28.32 10.51 23.43
N LEU A 555 29.25 10.13 22.56
CA LEU A 555 29.08 9.04 21.61
C LEU A 555 29.83 7.82 22.15
N ASN A 556 29.10 6.75 22.46
CA ASN A 556 29.69 5.46 22.78
C ASN A 556 29.94 4.70 21.47
N ILE A 557 31.21 4.72 21.04
CA ILE A 557 31.65 4.08 19.80
C ILE A 557 31.76 2.57 20.02
N SER A 558 31.01 1.79 19.24
CA SER A 558 31.11 0.34 19.25
C SER A 558 32.41 -0.10 18.57
N SER A 559 33.20 -0.91 19.27
CA SER A 559 34.46 -1.48 18.74
C SER A 559 34.24 -2.58 17.71
N ALA A 560 33.04 -3.18 17.67
CA ALA A 560 32.71 -4.24 16.72
C ALA A 560 32.26 -3.69 15.37
N ASP A 561 31.39 -2.68 15.39
CA ASP A 561 30.92 -1.98 14.19
C ASP A 561 30.51 -0.55 14.57
N VAL A 562 31.18 0.44 14.01
CA VAL A 562 30.90 1.86 14.26
C VAL A 562 29.44 2.23 13.95
N LYS A 563 28.77 1.52 13.04
CA LYS A 563 27.36 1.73 12.68
C LYS A 563 26.39 1.31 13.80
N SER A 564 26.85 0.51 14.76
CA SER A 564 26.10 0.09 15.95
C SER A 564 26.33 0.98 17.18
N SER A 565 27.06 2.09 17.02
CA SER A 565 27.33 3.05 18.10
C SER A 565 26.05 3.69 18.65
N VAL A 566 26.14 4.26 19.85
CA VAL A 566 25.00 4.82 20.56
C VAL A 566 25.35 6.21 21.08
N ILE A 567 24.48 7.19 20.84
CA ILE A 567 24.55 8.51 21.46
C ILE A 567 23.94 8.40 22.85
N ASN A 568 24.69 8.78 23.89
CA ASN A 568 24.18 8.89 25.24
C ASN A 568 23.99 10.37 25.59
N LEU A 569 22.76 10.72 25.96
CA LEU A 569 22.40 12.03 26.47
C LEU A 569 22.23 11.98 27.97
N GLN A 570 22.77 12.98 28.67
CA GLN A 570 22.46 13.30 30.05
C GLN A 570 21.46 14.46 30.03
N LEU A 571 20.34 14.25 30.71
CA LEU A 571 19.19 15.13 30.73
C LEU A 571 18.95 15.64 32.15
N ASN A 572 18.46 16.87 32.27
CA ASN A 572 17.97 17.39 33.53
C ASN A 572 16.46 17.05 33.68
N PRO A 573 16.07 16.15 34.59
CA PRO A 573 14.67 15.73 34.73
C PRO A 573 13.71 16.86 35.16
N ALA A 574 14.25 17.95 35.74
CA ALA A 574 13.47 19.11 36.18
C ALA A 574 13.18 20.10 35.05
N GLU A 575 13.79 19.93 33.88
CA GLU A 575 13.68 20.84 32.75
C GLU A 575 12.84 20.21 31.64
N THR A 576 11.98 21.02 31.02
CA THR A 576 11.22 20.65 29.82
C THR A 576 11.73 21.44 28.62
N GLY A 577 11.37 20.99 27.42
CA GLY A 577 11.75 21.67 26.19
C GLY A 577 11.99 20.71 25.04
N ASN A 578 12.55 21.28 23.97
CA ASN A 578 12.88 20.56 22.76
C ASN A 578 14.37 20.68 22.50
N ALA A 579 14.97 19.62 21.94
CA ALA A 579 16.32 19.67 21.41
C ALA A 579 16.44 18.81 20.16
N VAL A 580 17.35 19.19 19.26
CA VAL A 580 17.77 18.34 18.15
C VAL A 580 19.22 17.95 18.36
N VAL A 581 19.50 16.67 18.26
CA VAL A 581 20.85 16.10 18.33
C VAL A 581 21.21 15.56 16.97
N SER A 582 22.44 15.82 16.51
CA SER A 582 22.90 15.43 15.18
C SER A 582 24.19 14.62 15.22
N LEU A 583 24.30 13.68 14.29
CA LEU A 583 25.51 12.88 14.03
C LEU A 583 26.26 13.46 12.84
N HIS A 584 27.58 13.52 12.94
CA HIS A 584 28.49 14.06 11.94
C HIS A 584 29.72 13.15 11.79
N ASN A 585 30.52 13.38 10.74
CA ASN A 585 31.82 12.76 10.56
C ASN A 585 32.91 13.81 10.34
N GLY A 586 34.07 13.66 10.98
CA GLY A 586 35.25 14.52 10.80
C GLY A 586 35.22 15.86 11.54
N SER A 587 34.16 16.65 11.37
CA SER A 587 33.91 17.93 12.09
C SER A 587 32.46 18.02 12.56
N LYS A 588 32.22 18.68 13.71
CA LYS A 588 30.87 19.02 14.19
C LYS A 588 30.18 20.05 13.30
N ASP A 589 30.94 20.76 12.47
CA ASP A 589 30.42 21.77 11.52
C ASP A 589 30.14 21.18 10.14
N ASN A 590 30.57 19.93 9.89
CA ASN A 590 30.24 19.23 8.66
C ASN A 590 28.73 18.97 8.58
N PRO A 591 28.19 18.72 7.37
CA PRO A 591 26.79 18.32 7.22
C PRO A 591 26.40 17.14 8.10
N ALA A 592 25.15 17.13 8.59
CA ALA A 592 24.67 16.03 9.40
C ALA A 592 24.53 14.75 8.56
N LEU A 593 24.89 13.61 9.15
CA LEU A 593 24.54 12.30 8.62
C LEU A 593 23.06 11.98 8.89
N TRP A 594 22.60 12.35 10.09
CA TRP A 594 21.21 12.26 10.54
C TRP A 594 21.03 13.10 11.81
N SER A 595 19.77 13.31 12.20
CA SER A 595 19.39 14.03 13.41
C SER A 595 18.11 13.47 14.02
N TRP A 596 17.98 13.65 15.33
CA TRP A 596 16.86 13.18 16.13
C TRP A 596 16.32 14.31 17.01
N HIS A 597 15.00 14.32 17.20
CA HIS A 597 14.30 15.24 18.08
C HIS A 597 14.12 14.62 19.48
N VAL A 598 14.53 15.36 20.50
CA VAL A 598 14.28 15.06 21.91
C VAL A 598 13.15 15.98 22.37
N TRP A 599 12.03 15.39 22.76
CA TRP A 599 10.84 16.09 23.19
C TRP A 599 10.61 15.82 24.68
N ALA A 600 11.05 16.77 25.51
CA ALA A 600 10.94 16.67 26.96
C ALA A 600 9.71 17.43 27.46
N THR A 601 8.80 16.69 28.08
CA THR A 601 7.53 17.22 28.60
C THR A 601 7.37 16.90 30.08
N LYS A 602 6.56 17.71 30.77
CA LYS A 602 6.24 17.47 32.18
C LYS A 602 5.40 16.21 32.36
N ASP A 603 4.45 16.02 31.45
CA ASP A 603 3.50 14.89 31.44
C ASP A 603 3.61 14.15 30.10
N ASP A 604 3.31 12.86 30.10
CA ASP A 604 3.38 12.02 28.89
C ASP A 604 2.26 12.39 27.88
N PRO A 605 2.60 12.88 26.67
CA PRO A 605 1.62 13.27 25.66
C PRO A 605 0.80 12.09 25.09
N THR A 606 1.18 10.86 25.42
CA THR A 606 0.48 9.63 25.03
C THR A 606 -0.54 9.16 26.06
N ALA A 607 -0.47 9.67 27.30
CA ALA A 607 -1.31 9.21 28.40
C ALA A 607 -2.78 9.58 28.23
N ASN A 608 -3.05 10.75 27.65
CA ASN A 608 -4.41 11.29 27.43
C ASN A 608 -4.79 11.27 25.95
N ALA A 609 -4.40 10.21 25.24
CA ALA A 609 -4.66 10.09 23.81
C ALA A 609 -6.15 10.16 23.47
N ILE A 610 -6.48 10.85 22.38
CA ILE A 610 -7.84 11.15 21.95
C ILE A 610 -8.22 10.22 20.81
N THR A 611 -9.27 9.41 20.99
CA THR A 611 -9.78 8.54 19.92
C THR A 611 -10.95 9.21 19.23
N TYR A 612 -10.86 9.36 17.91
CA TYR A 612 -11.94 9.86 17.08
C TYR A 612 -12.29 8.86 15.98
N VAL A 613 -13.57 8.76 15.68
CA VAL A 613 -14.08 8.01 14.53
C VAL A 613 -14.80 8.99 13.61
N THR A 614 -14.48 9.00 12.32
CA THR A 614 -15.00 10.01 11.38
C THR A 614 -16.52 9.94 11.24
N GLU A 615 -17.07 8.73 11.11
CA GLU A 615 -18.50 8.50 11.00
C GLU A 615 -18.92 7.12 11.50
N ASP A 616 -20.19 7.03 11.91
CA ASP A 616 -20.81 5.74 12.22
C ASP A 616 -21.18 5.00 10.93
N PRO A 617 -21.01 3.68 10.90
CA PRO A 617 -21.59 2.87 9.85
C PRO A 617 -23.11 3.03 9.79
N VAL A 618 -23.63 3.04 8.58
CA VAL A 618 -25.05 2.86 8.30
C VAL A 618 -25.46 1.49 8.84
N SER A 619 -26.58 1.46 9.57
CA SER A 619 -27.13 0.21 10.10
C SER A 619 -27.52 -0.75 8.97
N VAL A 620 -26.99 -1.97 9.04
CA VAL A 620 -27.23 -3.06 8.09
C VAL A 620 -27.38 -4.36 8.87
N SER A 621 -28.22 -5.27 8.39
CA SER A 621 -28.48 -6.55 9.06
C SER A 621 -27.50 -7.64 8.63
N HIS A 622 -26.98 -7.57 7.40
CA HIS A 622 -26.18 -8.65 6.80
C HIS A 622 -25.06 -8.14 5.89
N ASN A 623 -24.07 -9.00 5.64
CA ASN A 623 -23.04 -8.96 4.59
C ASN A 623 -22.05 -7.77 4.57
N PHE A 624 -22.41 -6.58 5.05
CA PHE A 624 -21.63 -5.36 4.85
C PHE A 624 -20.82 -4.98 6.09
N ILE A 625 -19.56 -4.58 5.87
CA ILE A 625 -18.68 -4.08 6.92
C ILE A 625 -18.45 -2.60 6.71
N ASN A 626 -18.79 -1.81 7.73
CA ASN A 626 -18.61 -0.36 7.78
C ASN A 626 -19.12 0.42 6.54
N PRO A 627 -20.32 0.15 5.99
CA PRO A 627 -20.89 1.04 4.98
C PRO A 627 -21.21 2.38 5.64
N THR A 628 -20.97 3.51 4.97
CA THR A 628 -21.13 4.84 5.58
C THR A 628 -22.01 5.78 4.76
N SER A 629 -22.39 6.92 5.37
CA SER A 629 -23.16 7.95 4.67
C SER A 629 -22.29 8.71 3.65
N SER A 630 -21.01 8.93 3.96
CA SER A 630 -20.07 9.56 3.03
C SER A 630 -19.71 8.68 1.82
N LYS A 631 -20.03 7.38 1.89
CA LYS A 631 -19.63 6.34 0.93
C LYS A 631 -18.12 6.03 0.96
N THR A 632 -17.42 6.52 1.97
CA THR A 632 -15.98 6.26 2.20
C THR A 632 -15.78 5.41 3.46
N PRO A 633 -14.72 4.60 3.56
CA PRO A 633 -14.46 3.82 4.76
C PRO A 633 -14.25 4.73 5.99
N PRO A 634 -14.84 4.42 7.16
CA PRO A 634 -14.66 5.23 8.35
C PRO A 634 -13.25 5.03 8.91
N LEU A 635 -12.63 6.10 9.40
CA LEU A 635 -11.36 6.04 10.10
C LEU A 635 -11.59 6.09 11.60
N LYS A 636 -10.91 5.19 12.31
CA LYS A 636 -10.67 5.32 13.75
C LYS A 636 -9.22 5.77 13.93
N THR A 637 -9.03 6.94 14.52
CA THR A 637 -7.71 7.53 14.72
C THR A 637 -7.50 7.86 16.19
N VAL A 638 -6.37 7.46 16.75
CA VAL A 638 -5.98 7.77 18.13
C VAL A 638 -4.87 8.82 18.08
N PHE A 639 -5.18 10.06 18.43
CA PHE A 639 -4.26 11.19 18.42
C PHE A 639 -3.56 11.38 19.77
N MET A 640 -2.34 11.90 19.76
CA MET A 640 -1.73 12.49 20.96
C MET A 640 -2.52 13.70 21.43
N ASP A 641 -2.43 14.02 22.72
CA ASP A 641 -3.18 15.12 23.33
C ASP A 641 -2.70 16.53 22.91
N ARG A 642 -1.51 16.63 22.30
CA ARG A 642 -0.89 17.89 21.83
C ARG A 642 -0.11 17.72 20.53
N ASN A 643 0.22 18.85 19.89
CA ASN A 643 1.09 18.87 18.70
C ASN A 643 2.51 18.43 19.08
N LEU A 644 3.22 17.77 18.16
CA LEU A 644 4.60 17.33 18.35
C LEU A 644 5.50 18.53 18.65
N GLY A 645 6.21 18.46 19.79
CA GLY A 645 7.07 19.53 20.29
C GLY A 645 6.40 20.50 21.27
N ALA A 646 5.08 20.41 21.50
CA ALA A 646 4.42 21.19 22.55
C ALA A 646 4.73 20.64 23.95
N GLU A 647 5.02 21.50 24.91
CA GLU A 647 5.37 21.07 26.28
C GLU A 647 4.12 20.85 27.17
N ASN A 648 2.99 21.45 26.81
CA ASN A 648 1.70 21.33 27.50
C ASN A 648 0.53 21.17 26.50
N SER A 649 -0.58 20.53 26.91
CA SER A 649 -1.81 20.45 26.10
C SER A 649 -2.79 21.59 26.38
N ASP A 650 -2.65 22.29 27.51
CA ASP A 650 -3.45 23.46 27.85
C ASP A 650 -3.01 24.69 27.04
N LEU A 651 -3.92 25.20 26.20
CA LEU A 651 -3.71 26.38 25.37
C LEU A 651 -3.35 27.64 26.18
N ASN A 652 -3.76 27.72 27.45
CA ASN A 652 -3.50 28.87 28.31
C ASN A 652 -2.14 28.83 29.03
N SER A 653 -1.40 27.72 28.91
CA SER A 653 -0.10 27.54 29.57
C SER A 653 1.03 28.39 28.98
N GLY A 654 0.85 28.93 27.77
CA GLY A 654 1.92 29.54 26.98
C GLY A 654 2.93 28.52 26.39
N LEU A 655 2.69 27.23 26.58
CA LEU A 655 3.55 26.10 26.22
C LEU A 655 2.88 25.09 25.28
N ALA A 656 1.71 25.44 24.72
CA ALA A 656 0.92 24.57 23.86
C ALA A 656 1.35 24.54 22.39
N ASN A 657 2.19 25.47 21.96
CA ASN A 657 2.61 25.56 20.57
C ASN A 657 3.54 24.40 20.20
N GLY A 658 3.23 23.73 19.09
CA GLY A 658 4.09 22.71 18.52
C GLY A 658 5.27 23.29 17.74
N LEU A 659 6.14 22.39 17.25
CA LEU A 659 7.17 22.73 16.28
C LEU A 659 6.63 22.60 14.86
N HIS A 660 7.22 23.34 13.92
CA HIS A 660 6.86 23.24 12.51
C HIS A 660 7.65 22.13 11.82
N TYR A 661 6.99 21.47 10.87
CA TYR A 661 7.56 20.47 9.98
C TYR A 661 7.14 20.81 8.56
N GLN A 662 8.06 20.63 7.61
CA GLN A 662 7.70 20.67 6.19
C GLN A 662 7.21 19.28 5.78
N TRP A 663 6.25 19.24 4.86
CA TRP A 663 5.63 17.97 4.49
C TRP A 663 6.68 16.98 3.99
N GLY A 664 6.69 15.78 4.58
CA GLY A 664 7.65 14.74 4.25
C GLY A 664 9.05 14.87 4.87
N ARG A 665 9.30 15.83 5.78
CA ARG A 665 10.55 15.92 6.56
C ARG A 665 10.38 15.37 7.97
N LYS A 666 11.48 14.86 8.54
CA LYS A 666 11.54 14.44 9.94
C LYS A 666 11.97 15.56 10.91
N ASP A 667 12.57 16.61 10.37
CA ASP A 667 13.32 17.58 11.17
C ASP A 667 12.42 18.71 11.67
N PRO A 668 12.37 18.98 12.99
CA PRO A 668 11.61 20.08 13.51
C PRO A 668 12.25 21.44 13.21
N ILE A 669 11.39 22.42 12.99
CA ILE A 669 11.72 23.82 12.82
C ILE A 669 11.07 24.62 13.96
N PRO A 670 11.85 25.36 14.77
CA PRO A 670 11.27 26.25 15.76
C PRO A 670 10.43 27.35 15.10
N SER A 671 9.24 27.62 15.65
CA SER A 671 8.32 28.61 15.09
C SER A 671 8.71 30.05 15.43
N PHE A 672 9.43 30.29 16.53
CA PHE A 672 9.80 31.63 17.02
C PHE A 672 8.62 32.56 17.35
N THR A 673 7.41 31.99 17.58
CA THR A 673 6.17 32.76 17.72
C THR A 673 5.61 32.87 19.14
N SER A 674 5.97 31.96 20.06
CA SER A 674 5.51 32.00 21.45
C SER A 674 6.43 32.87 22.33
N PRO A 675 5.91 33.56 23.37
CA PRO A 675 6.74 34.23 24.39
C PRO A 675 7.86 33.36 24.97
N ASN A 676 7.62 32.04 25.10
CA ASN A 676 8.58 31.08 25.65
C ASN A 676 9.46 30.41 24.57
N ASN A 677 9.26 30.73 23.30
CA ASN A 677 10.00 30.15 22.16
C ASN A 677 10.56 31.23 21.23
N GLN A 678 10.85 32.44 21.71
CA GLN A 678 11.39 33.52 20.85
C GLN A 678 12.84 33.28 20.43
N THR A 679 13.53 32.37 21.12
CA THR A 679 14.94 32.05 20.88
C THR A 679 15.21 30.57 21.03
N VAL A 680 16.19 30.08 20.28
CA VAL A 680 16.81 28.77 20.52
C VAL A 680 18.30 28.92 20.75
N TYR A 681 18.88 27.95 21.45
CA TYR A 681 20.30 27.88 21.75
C TYR A 681 20.95 26.88 20.81
N VAL A 682 21.99 27.29 20.09
CA VAL A 682 22.85 26.40 19.30
C VAL A 682 24.18 26.21 20.00
N ASP A 683 24.81 25.05 19.79
CA ASP A 683 26.01 24.58 20.50
C ASP A 683 25.81 24.40 22.03
N SER A 684 26.86 23.97 22.74
CA SER A 684 26.81 23.73 24.19
C SER A 684 28.02 24.34 24.92
N GLY A 685 27.82 24.69 26.21
CA GLY A 685 28.87 25.23 27.07
C GLY A 685 29.21 26.70 26.79
N ALA A 686 30.51 27.05 26.84
CA ALA A 686 31.00 28.43 26.71
C ALA A 686 30.81 29.06 25.31
N SER A 687 30.50 28.26 24.29
CA SER A 687 30.28 28.71 22.90
C SER A 687 28.79 28.80 22.52
N GLN A 688 27.88 28.68 23.49
CA GLN A 688 26.44 28.71 23.23
C GLN A 688 26.01 30.02 22.58
N LYS A 689 25.40 29.93 21.39
CA LYS A 689 24.87 31.07 20.64
C LYS A 689 23.35 31.07 20.70
N THR A 690 22.76 32.23 20.94
CA THR A 690 21.31 32.43 20.91
C THR A 690 20.87 32.84 19.50
N ILE A 691 19.89 32.14 18.94
CA ILE A 691 19.28 32.42 17.64
C ILE A 691 17.86 32.95 17.87
N THR A 692 17.59 34.15 17.37
CA THR A 692 16.23 34.74 17.33
C THR A 692 15.51 34.39 16.03
N GLY A 693 14.20 34.64 15.95
CA GLY A 693 13.45 34.51 14.68
C GLY A 693 14.04 35.34 13.53
N LEU A 694 14.60 36.53 13.81
CA LEU A 694 15.25 37.36 12.80
C LEU A 694 16.55 36.73 12.27
N ASN A 695 17.34 36.14 13.17
CA ASN A 695 18.54 35.40 12.77
C ASN A 695 18.15 34.16 11.97
N TYR A 696 17.09 33.46 12.39
CA TYR A 696 16.60 32.27 11.69
C TYR A 696 16.22 32.58 10.24
N ASP A 697 15.38 33.59 10.03
CA ASP A 697 14.91 34.00 8.69
C ASP A 697 16.06 34.44 7.77
N THR A 698 17.22 34.81 8.32
CA THR A 698 18.38 35.27 7.53
C THR A 698 19.37 34.13 7.26
N ASP A 699 19.71 33.35 8.29
CA ASP A 699 20.85 32.42 8.25
C ASP A 699 20.43 30.96 8.03
N TYR A 700 19.17 30.62 8.31
CA TYR A 700 18.66 29.24 8.38
C TYR A 700 17.48 28.98 7.42
N THR A 701 17.39 29.72 6.33
CA THR A 701 16.41 29.46 5.29
C THR A 701 17.07 29.48 3.92
N ASP A 702 16.77 28.50 3.09
CA ASP A 702 17.34 28.38 1.76
C ASP A 702 16.26 28.38 0.70
N LYS A 703 16.51 29.15 -0.36
CA LYS A 703 15.69 29.11 -1.56
C LYS A 703 16.01 27.86 -2.38
N TYR A 704 15.02 27.32 -3.08
CA TYR A 704 15.17 26.12 -3.91
C TYR A 704 16.36 26.21 -4.85
N GLU A 705 16.58 27.37 -5.48
CA GLU A 705 17.68 27.58 -6.43
C GLU A 705 19.08 27.48 -5.81
N VAL A 706 19.20 27.52 -4.48
CA VAL A 706 20.47 27.40 -3.75
C VAL A 706 20.89 25.93 -3.57
N TYR A 707 19.92 25.03 -3.33
CA TYR A 707 20.20 23.63 -3.03
C TYR A 707 19.70 22.64 -4.09
N ALA A 708 18.87 23.09 -5.03
CA ALA A 708 18.28 22.22 -6.03
C ALA A 708 19.36 21.50 -6.83
N SER A 709 19.24 20.18 -6.87
CA SER A 709 20.10 19.35 -7.69
C SER A 709 19.96 19.69 -9.18
N THR A 710 21.10 19.69 -9.88
CA THR A 710 21.17 19.82 -11.33
C THR A 710 21.22 18.47 -12.04
N ASN A 711 20.99 17.36 -11.33
CA ASN A 711 21.02 16.03 -11.91
C ASN A 711 19.94 15.89 -13.00
N PRO A 712 20.28 15.45 -14.22
CA PRO A 712 19.30 15.32 -15.30
C PRO A 712 18.28 14.20 -15.05
N VAL A 713 18.59 13.25 -14.16
CA VAL A 713 17.69 12.15 -13.80
C VAL A 713 16.76 12.58 -12.66
N ARG A 714 15.47 12.74 -12.97
CA ARG A 714 14.43 13.26 -12.05
C ARG A 714 14.45 12.63 -10.66
N HIS A 715 14.44 11.30 -10.55
CA HIS A 715 14.42 10.64 -9.24
C HIS A 715 15.74 10.82 -8.46
N LYS A 716 16.87 11.03 -9.14
CA LYS A 716 18.15 11.35 -8.48
C LYS A 716 18.16 12.79 -8.00
N LYS A 717 17.62 13.73 -8.78
CA LYS A 717 17.39 15.13 -8.36
C LYS A 717 16.59 15.20 -7.06
N VAL A 718 15.45 14.52 -7.02
CA VAL A 718 14.60 14.41 -5.82
C VAL A 718 15.37 13.82 -4.63
N ARG A 719 16.09 12.70 -4.84
CA ARG A 719 16.89 12.07 -3.79
C ARG A 719 17.98 13.00 -3.23
N GLU A 720 18.68 13.72 -4.09
CA GLU A 720 19.72 14.67 -3.71
C GLU A 720 19.14 15.86 -2.91
N ASN A 721 17.96 16.35 -3.28
CA ASN A 721 17.24 17.37 -2.51
C ASN A 721 16.81 16.86 -1.12
N ILE A 722 16.32 15.62 -1.02
CA ILE A 722 16.02 14.99 0.28
C ILE A 722 17.31 14.85 1.11
N LYS A 723 18.41 14.41 0.49
CA LYS A 723 19.72 14.30 1.14
C LYS A 723 20.19 15.64 1.69
N TYR A 724 20.00 16.73 0.94
CA TYR A 724 20.29 18.09 1.42
C TYR A 724 19.50 18.43 2.69
N SER A 725 18.21 18.08 2.74
CA SER A 725 17.35 18.34 3.90
C SER A 725 17.80 17.59 5.17
N VAL A 726 18.33 16.37 5.00
CA VAL A 726 18.90 15.54 6.07
C VAL A 726 20.22 16.11 6.57
N GLN A 727 21.03 16.63 5.65
CA GLN A 727 22.31 17.27 5.90
C GLN A 727 22.18 18.62 6.60
N ASN A 728 21.03 19.28 6.44
CA ASN A 728 20.73 20.62 6.94
C ASN A 728 19.43 20.65 7.77
N PRO A 729 19.35 19.90 8.88
CA PRO A 729 18.09 19.64 9.58
C PRO A 729 17.36 20.88 10.07
N MET A 730 18.07 21.93 10.50
CA MET A 730 17.44 23.17 11.00
C MET A 730 16.94 24.11 9.89
N ARG A 731 17.34 23.90 8.62
CA ARG A 731 17.05 24.86 7.55
C ARG A 731 15.61 24.75 7.04
N PHE A 732 14.95 25.89 6.82
CA PHE A 732 13.68 25.96 6.10
C PHE A 732 13.91 26.10 4.60
N MET A 733 13.38 25.17 3.81
CA MET A 733 13.65 25.05 2.38
C MET A 733 12.44 25.49 1.57
N TYR A 734 12.54 26.48 0.68
CA TYR A 734 11.35 27.08 0.07
C TYR A 734 11.58 27.63 -1.34
N HIS A 735 10.51 27.83 -2.09
CA HIS A 735 10.53 28.60 -3.33
C HIS A 735 10.14 30.07 -3.06
N SER A 736 10.87 31.02 -3.65
CA SER A 736 10.57 32.45 -3.47
C SER A 736 9.34 32.93 -4.22
N ALA A 737 8.89 32.21 -5.26
CA ALA A 737 7.72 32.59 -6.03
C ALA A 737 6.43 32.44 -5.21
N MET A 738 5.61 33.49 -5.21
CA MET A 738 4.37 33.52 -4.45
C MET A 738 3.27 32.63 -5.06
N GLY A 739 2.50 31.98 -4.19
CA GLY A 739 1.34 31.17 -4.51
C GLY A 739 0.01 31.82 -4.12
N ALA A 740 -1.04 31.01 -4.14
CA ALA A 740 -2.38 31.38 -3.69
C ALA A 740 -2.94 30.30 -2.75
N LEU A 741 -3.82 30.71 -1.83
CA LEU A 741 -4.52 29.78 -0.96
C LEU A 741 -5.37 28.83 -1.81
N TYR A 742 -5.50 27.61 -1.30
CA TYR A 742 -6.42 26.65 -1.86
C TYR A 742 -7.86 27.15 -1.73
N ASP A 743 -8.57 27.18 -2.86
CA ASP A 743 -10.00 27.47 -2.93
C ASP A 743 -10.78 26.16 -3.10
N GLY A 744 -11.35 25.67 -1.99
CA GLY A 744 -12.24 24.51 -1.98
C GLY A 744 -13.67 24.78 -2.46
N GLY A 745 -14.04 26.05 -2.63
CA GLY A 745 -15.32 26.43 -3.23
C GLY A 745 -15.30 26.28 -4.75
N ASN A 746 -14.11 26.44 -5.35
CA ASN A 746 -13.91 26.36 -6.79
C ASN A 746 -12.56 25.71 -7.14
N HIS A 747 -12.54 24.37 -7.13
CA HIS A 747 -11.30 23.60 -7.35
C HIS A 747 -10.61 23.95 -8.67
N TYR A 748 -11.38 24.21 -9.72
CA TYR A 748 -10.86 24.54 -11.05
C TYR A 748 -10.21 25.92 -11.15
N ALA A 749 -10.44 26.82 -10.17
CA ALA A 749 -9.78 28.12 -10.13
C ALA A 749 -8.37 28.08 -9.51
N ASN A 750 -7.98 26.97 -8.87
CA ASN A 750 -6.66 26.83 -8.30
C ASN A 750 -5.59 26.73 -9.40
N ASP A 751 -4.65 27.66 -9.37
CA ASP A 751 -3.51 27.67 -10.29
C ASP A 751 -2.46 26.64 -9.85
N LEU A 752 -2.57 25.42 -10.38
CA LEU A 752 -1.66 24.34 -10.06
C LEU A 752 -0.21 24.63 -10.50
N THR A 753 0.09 25.65 -11.30
CA THR A 753 1.49 26.01 -11.64
C THR A 753 2.18 26.76 -10.49
N LYS A 754 1.41 27.20 -9.49
CA LYS A 754 1.90 27.92 -8.32
C LYS A 754 2.22 27.05 -7.12
N ILE A 755 1.87 25.77 -7.15
CA ILE A 755 2.19 24.84 -6.06
C ILE A 755 3.70 24.76 -5.90
N ARG A 756 4.17 24.75 -4.65
CA ARG A 756 5.58 24.71 -4.30
C ARG A 756 5.86 23.56 -3.35
N ASP A 757 6.85 22.75 -3.71
CA ASP A 757 7.35 21.68 -2.87
C ASP A 757 8.84 21.92 -2.65
N TRP A 758 9.30 21.79 -1.42
CA TRP A 758 10.73 21.95 -1.13
C TRP A 758 11.58 20.84 -1.77
N VAL A 759 10.98 19.69 -2.13
CA VAL A 759 11.72 18.57 -2.71
C VAL A 759 11.91 18.70 -4.23
N SER A 760 11.05 19.45 -4.92
CA SER A 760 11.03 19.49 -6.37
C SER A 760 10.31 20.72 -6.93
N ASP A 761 10.73 21.14 -8.12
CA ASP A 761 10.03 22.09 -8.97
C ASP A 761 8.88 21.45 -9.78
N GLN A 762 8.75 20.13 -9.71
CA GLN A 762 7.63 19.37 -10.26
C GLN A 762 6.61 19.03 -9.16
N ARG A 763 5.35 18.81 -9.57
CA ARG A 763 4.26 18.46 -8.65
C ARG A 763 4.19 16.97 -8.40
N GLY A 764 3.82 16.61 -7.17
CA GLY A 764 3.50 15.24 -6.79
C GLY A 764 4.71 14.32 -6.62
N GLU A 765 5.93 14.87 -6.50
CA GLU A 765 7.14 14.06 -6.30
C GLU A 765 7.25 13.52 -4.86
N ALA A 766 7.84 12.33 -4.75
CA ALA A 766 8.18 11.70 -3.46
C ALA A 766 6.96 11.66 -2.51
N GLU A 767 5.85 11.16 -3.02
CA GLU A 767 4.55 11.10 -2.37
C GLU A 767 4.52 10.12 -1.18
N ASN A 768 5.48 9.21 -1.09
CA ASN A 768 5.60 8.26 0.02
C ASN A 768 6.51 8.76 1.17
N ARG A 769 6.85 10.07 1.20
CA ARG A 769 7.77 10.65 2.20
C ARG A 769 7.37 10.38 3.66
N TRP A 770 6.09 10.24 4.00
CA TRP A 770 5.63 9.86 5.36
C TRP A 770 4.91 8.51 5.44
N GLY A 771 4.90 7.73 4.34
CA GLY A 771 4.33 6.38 4.33
C GLY A 771 2.80 6.35 4.20
N HIS A 772 2.24 7.15 3.30
CA HIS A 772 0.81 7.14 2.98
C HIS A 772 0.33 5.73 2.59
N GLY A 773 -0.82 5.32 3.12
CA GLY A 773 -1.45 4.03 2.83
C GLY A 773 -0.68 2.79 3.33
N ASP A 774 0.56 2.93 3.78
CA ASP A 774 1.42 1.86 4.34
C ASP A 774 1.88 2.21 5.78
N LYS A 775 2.86 1.49 6.32
CA LYS A 775 3.55 1.83 7.57
C LYS A 775 4.22 3.19 7.47
N LYS A 776 4.47 3.83 8.61
CA LYS A 776 5.23 5.08 8.64
C LYS A 776 6.61 4.93 7.97
N SER A 777 7.04 5.96 7.25
CA SER A 777 8.34 5.94 6.57
C SER A 777 9.50 6.28 7.52
N PRO A 778 10.77 6.09 7.09
CA PRO A 778 11.92 6.57 7.84
C PRO A 778 12.01 8.09 8.04
N PHE A 779 11.24 8.90 7.30
CA PHE A 779 11.20 10.37 7.43
C PHE A 779 9.99 10.88 8.23
N ASP A 780 9.11 10.00 8.71
CA ASP A 780 8.01 10.39 9.59
C ASP A 780 8.56 10.94 10.93
N PRO A 781 8.21 12.16 11.35
CA PRO A 781 8.76 12.80 12.54
C PRO A 781 8.21 12.24 13.85
N CYS A 782 7.14 11.45 13.85
CA CYS A 782 6.51 11.03 15.10
C CYS A 782 7.36 10.02 15.90
N PRO A 783 7.20 9.98 17.24
CA PRO A 783 7.86 8.99 18.09
C PRO A 783 7.51 7.54 17.76
N GLU A 784 8.21 6.60 18.41
CA GLU A 784 7.93 5.17 18.28
C GLU A 784 6.48 4.84 18.66
N GLY A 785 5.81 4.01 17.86
CA GLY A 785 4.39 3.66 18.04
C GLY A 785 3.41 4.72 17.53
N TRP A 786 3.90 5.83 16.98
CA TRP A 786 3.11 6.96 16.47
C TRP A 786 3.57 7.37 15.07
N ARG A 787 2.70 8.01 14.29
CA ARG A 787 2.90 8.43 12.91
C ARG A 787 2.19 9.74 12.62
N VAL A 788 2.53 10.39 11.52
CA VAL A 788 1.68 11.45 10.94
C VAL A 788 0.33 10.82 10.57
N PRO A 789 -0.81 11.43 10.96
CA PRO A 789 -2.13 10.90 10.63
C PRO A 789 -2.32 10.73 9.14
N ASP A 790 -3.10 9.75 8.75
CA ASP A 790 -3.37 9.47 7.35
C ASP A 790 -4.86 9.63 7.00
N VAL A 791 -5.17 9.56 5.72
CA VAL A 791 -6.52 9.71 5.15
C VAL A 791 -7.09 8.35 4.69
N SER A 792 -8.42 8.27 4.54
CA SER A 792 -9.09 7.09 3.99
C SER A 792 -8.89 7.00 2.49
N LEU A 793 -9.01 8.12 1.78
CA LEU A 793 -8.75 8.28 0.36
C LEU A 793 -7.99 9.60 0.15
N ALA A 794 -7.18 9.70 -0.89
CA ALA A 794 -6.40 10.90 -1.24
C ALA A 794 -7.25 12.01 -1.91
N ASN A 795 -8.58 11.83 -1.96
CA ASN A 795 -9.51 12.74 -2.62
C ASN A 795 -9.47 14.15 -2.03
N LEU A 796 -9.08 15.13 -2.86
CA LEU A 796 -9.28 16.56 -2.68
C LEU A 796 -10.17 17.11 -3.81
N TYR A 797 -9.89 16.72 -5.06
CA TYR A 797 -10.62 17.20 -6.24
C TYR A 797 -11.80 16.30 -6.60
N THR A 798 -11.67 15.00 -6.35
CA THR A 798 -12.69 13.99 -6.70
C THR A 798 -13.65 13.66 -5.56
N GLY A 799 -13.48 14.25 -4.38
CA GLY A 799 -14.39 14.09 -3.24
C GLY A 799 -14.07 14.99 -2.06
N SER A 800 -15.12 15.44 -1.36
CA SER A 800 -15.02 16.48 -0.31
C SER A 800 -15.57 16.05 1.06
N LYS A 801 -15.86 14.76 1.26
CA LYS A 801 -16.41 14.21 2.51
C LYS A 801 -15.81 12.86 2.86
N GLY A 802 -15.66 12.58 4.16
CA GLY A 802 -15.30 11.26 4.69
C GLY A 802 -13.80 10.93 4.73
N ASN A 803 -12.99 11.57 3.88
CA ASN A 803 -11.61 11.14 3.66
C ASN A 803 -10.63 11.57 4.77
N SER A 804 -10.84 12.76 5.35
CA SER A 804 -9.97 13.30 6.41
C SER A 804 -10.13 12.55 7.73
N PRO A 805 -9.04 12.31 8.50
CA PRO A 805 -9.15 11.77 9.86
C PRO A 805 -9.87 12.72 10.83
N TRP A 806 -10.19 13.96 10.41
CA TRP A 806 -10.98 14.95 11.15
C TRP A 806 -12.32 15.27 10.48
N TYR A 807 -12.84 14.41 9.60
CA TYR A 807 -14.15 14.61 8.98
C TYR A 807 -15.27 14.59 10.01
N ASN A 808 -16.15 15.60 9.99
CA ASN A 808 -17.33 15.67 10.86
C ASN A 808 -18.59 15.18 10.15
N SER A 809 -19.04 13.97 10.49
CA SER A 809 -20.29 13.42 9.97
C SER A 809 -21.56 13.85 10.73
N SER A 810 -21.43 14.40 11.95
CA SER A 810 -22.59 14.61 12.84
C SER A 810 -23.36 15.89 12.55
N HIS A 811 -22.82 16.77 11.71
CA HIS A 811 -23.45 18.02 11.31
C HIS A 811 -23.72 18.01 9.80
N ALA A 812 -24.81 18.66 9.37
CA ALA A 812 -25.08 18.85 7.95
C ALA A 812 -24.10 19.85 7.32
N ASP A 813 -23.86 19.76 6.02
CA ASP A 813 -23.13 20.80 5.30
C ASP A 813 -23.95 22.11 5.18
N ALA A 814 -23.31 23.14 4.63
CA ALA A 814 -23.93 24.44 4.40
C ALA A 814 -25.15 24.40 3.45
N TYR A 815 -25.38 23.29 2.76
CA TYR A 815 -26.51 23.06 1.86
C TYR A 815 -27.56 22.10 2.44
N GLY A 816 -27.42 21.71 3.72
CA GLY A 816 -28.35 20.82 4.42
C GLY A 816 -28.19 19.33 4.12
N LYS A 817 -27.12 18.90 3.43
CA LYS A 817 -26.85 17.48 3.17
C LYS A 817 -26.02 16.86 4.31
N PRO A 818 -26.11 15.54 4.56
CA PRO A 818 -25.36 14.90 5.63
C PRO A 818 -23.84 15.11 5.54
N GLY A 819 -23.20 15.38 6.69
CA GLY A 819 -21.76 15.54 6.86
C GLY A 819 -21.19 16.86 6.33
N VAL A 820 -20.19 17.42 7.01
CA VAL A 820 -19.58 18.72 6.65
C VAL A 820 -18.66 18.58 5.44
N ILE A 821 -18.68 19.55 4.53
CA ILE A 821 -17.75 19.61 3.38
C ILE A 821 -16.35 19.97 3.91
N GLN A 822 -15.37 19.07 3.78
CA GLN A 822 -14.11 19.17 4.53
C GLN A 822 -13.10 20.16 3.93
N ASP A 823 -13.20 20.42 2.64
CA ASP A 823 -12.29 21.24 1.84
C ASP A 823 -12.73 22.71 1.79
N GLN A 824 -13.82 23.08 2.45
CA GLN A 824 -14.33 24.45 2.52
C GLN A 824 -14.23 25.04 3.93
N TRP A 825 -14.06 26.36 4.00
CA TRP A 825 -14.00 27.08 5.26
C TRP A 825 -15.37 27.14 5.93
N HIS A 826 -15.49 26.48 7.08
CA HIS A 826 -16.70 26.46 7.89
C HIS A 826 -16.48 27.09 9.27
N ASP A 827 -17.53 27.70 9.83
CA ASP A 827 -17.48 28.27 11.17
C ASP A 827 -17.24 27.18 12.23
N ALA A 828 -16.24 27.39 13.09
CA ALA A 828 -15.76 26.42 14.06
C ALA A 828 -16.83 26.09 15.11
N GLY A 829 -17.56 27.10 15.58
CA GLY A 829 -18.59 26.94 16.60
C GLY A 829 -19.83 26.24 16.04
N ILE A 830 -20.27 26.64 14.85
CA ILE A 830 -21.49 26.12 14.22
C ILE A 830 -21.30 24.68 13.74
N PHE A 831 -20.26 24.42 12.95
CA PHE A 831 -20.11 23.13 12.26
C PHE A 831 -19.36 22.07 13.08
N TYR A 832 -18.63 22.48 14.11
CA TYR A 832 -17.78 21.58 14.90
C TYR A 832 -17.96 21.71 16.42
N GLY A 833 -18.82 22.62 16.90
CA GLY A 833 -19.04 22.84 18.33
C GLY A 833 -17.78 23.35 19.05
N ALA A 834 -16.86 23.98 18.32
CA ALA A 834 -15.59 24.43 18.87
C ALA A 834 -15.71 25.77 19.60
N THR A 835 -14.87 25.96 20.62
CA THR A 835 -14.65 27.28 21.22
C THR A 835 -13.34 27.85 20.69
N VAL A 836 -13.38 29.08 20.20
CA VAL A 836 -12.20 29.78 19.66
C VAL A 836 -11.86 30.94 20.58
N ASP A 837 -10.60 31.02 21.01
CA ASP A 837 -10.07 32.12 21.80
C ASP A 837 -8.76 32.66 21.20
N GLY A 838 -8.09 33.57 21.90
CA GLY A 838 -6.84 34.16 21.43
C GLY A 838 -5.67 33.16 21.30
N ASN A 839 -5.76 32.02 21.98
CA ASN A 839 -4.69 31.03 22.10
C ASN A 839 -4.89 29.83 21.16
N GLY A 840 -6.12 29.58 20.67
CA GLY A 840 -6.38 28.57 19.64
C GLY A 840 -7.84 28.10 19.56
N TRP A 841 -8.01 26.85 19.15
CA TRP A 841 -9.31 26.20 18.90
C TRP A 841 -9.48 24.98 19.80
N LYS A 842 -10.60 24.92 20.51
CA LYS A 842 -10.94 23.83 21.44
C LYS A 842 -12.11 23.02 20.92
N PHE A 843 -11.87 21.75 20.57
CA PHE A 843 -12.91 20.83 20.08
C PHE A 843 -13.28 19.84 21.16
N GLU A 844 -14.07 20.33 22.12
CA GLU A 844 -14.45 19.61 23.33
C GLU A 844 -15.89 19.05 23.26
N SER A 845 -16.60 19.30 22.15
CA SER A 845 -17.95 18.77 21.91
C SER A 845 -17.93 17.23 21.84
N PRO A 846 -18.85 16.52 22.53
CA PRO A 846 -18.93 15.06 22.47
C PRO A 846 -19.14 14.49 21.05
N SER A 847 -19.77 15.26 20.15
CA SER A 847 -20.02 14.84 18.77
C SER A 847 -18.79 14.99 17.84
N PHE A 848 -17.83 15.82 18.24
CA PHE A 848 -16.63 16.14 17.47
C PHE A 848 -15.43 16.40 18.40
N PHE A 849 -15.04 15.37 19.16
CA PHE A 849 -13.95 15.46 20.13
C PHE A 849 -12.62 15.05 19.49
N ILE A 850 -11.85 16.05 19.01
CA ILE A 850 -10.54 15.85 18.38
C ILE A 850 -9.38 16.52 19.14
N GLY A 851 -9.68 17.14 20.29
CA GLY A 851 -8.70 17.83 21.12
C GLY A 851 -8.49 19.30 20.77
N ASN A 852 -7.50 19.90 21.41
CA ASN A 852 -7.24 21.34 21.35
C ASN A 852 -6.05 21.63 20.42
N PHE A 853 -6.16 22.69 19.61
CA PHE A 853 -5.17 23.09 18.62
C PHE A 853 -4.70 24.53 18.90
N PRO A 854 -3.40 24.76 19.09
CA PRO A 854 -2.85 26.09 19.37
C PRO A 854 -2.79 26.96 18.10
N LYS A 855 -2.69 28.28 18.30
CA LYS A 855 -2.36 29.25 17.26
C LYS A 855 -0.84 29.31 17.02
N ASP A 856 -0.27 28.22 16.50
CA ASP A 856 1.17 28.06 16.30
C ASP A 856 1.71 28.59 14.96
N GLY A 857 0.82 29.09 14.08
CA GLY A 857 1.19 29.78 12.84
C GLY A 857 1.55 28.85 11.69
N ILE A 858 1.81 29.43 10.52
CA ILE A 858 2.30 28.73 9.33
C ILE A 858 3.50 29.46 8.74
N ARG A 859 4.59 28.74 8.44
CA ARG A 859 5.77 29.29 7.78
C ARG A 859 5.73 29.09 6.27
N GLY A 860 5.86 30.15 5.49
CA GLY A 860 6.20 30.09 4.06
C GLY A 860 5.26 29.29 3.14
N GLU A 861 4.00 29.05 3.54
CA GLU A 861 3.04 28.26 2.73
C GLU A 861 2.94 28.77 1.30
N LEU A 862 2.62 30.05 1.14
CA LEU A 862 2.41 30.68 -0.17
C LEU A 862 3.70 31.24 -0.77
N GLY A 863 4.87 30.81 -0.29
CA GLY A 863 6.17 31.39 -0.65
C GLY A 863 6.75 32.24 0.48
N ALA A 864 7.99 32.69 0.26
CA ALA A 864 8.84 33.31 1.28
C ALA A 864 9.15 32.37 2.46
N ASN A 865 9.80 32.90 3.50
CA ASN A 865 10.39 32.14 4.59
C ASN A 865 9.85 32.51 5.98
N LYS A 866 8.93 33.47 6.07
CA LYS A 866 8.40 34.02 7.32
C LYS A 866 7.23 33.21 7.87
N VAL A 867 7.05 33.27 9.18
CA VAL A 867 5.85 32.75 9.86
C VAL A 867 4.75 33.80 9.84
N THR A 868 3.51 33.36 9.58
CA THR A 868 2.31 34.15 9.78
C THR A 868 1.45 33.52 10.87
N LEU A 869 0.77 34.36 11.65
CA LEU A 869 -0.13 33.92 12.73
C LEU A 869 -1.61 34.04 12.33
N ASP A 870 -1.90 34.41 11.09
CA ASP A 870 -3.28 34.53 10.59
C ASP A 870 -3.96 33.16 10.45
N ARG A 871 -3.16 32.12 10.21
CA ARG A 871 -3.59 30.74 10.08
C ARG A 871 -2.72 29.81 10.91
N SER A 872 -3.23 28.63 11.19
CA SER A 872 -2.48 27.51 11.79
C SER A 872 -3.01 26.21 11.18
N GLY A 873 -2.33 25.09 11.42
CA GLY A 873 -2.84 23.82 10.94
C GLY A 873 -1.93 22.64 11.23
N VAL A 874 -2.41 21.46 10.87
CA VAL A 874 -1.73 20.18 11.09
C VAL A 874 -1.74 19.31 9.85
N TRP A 875 -0.63 18.59 9.65
CA TRP A 875 -0.42 17.75 8.48
C TRP A 875 -1.13 16.40 8.54
N THR A 876 -1.48 15.89 7.35
CA THR A 876 -1.63 14.44 7.10
C THR A 876 -0.44 13.88 6.33
N ALA A 877 -0.32 12.55 6.27
CA ALA A 877 0.74 11.83 5.60
C ALA A 877 0.58 11.74 4.06
N SER A 878 -0.49 12.31 3.50
CA SER A 878 -0.88 12.10 2.08
C SER A 878 -0.77 13.35 1.23
N LEU A 879 -0.37 13.18 -0.03
CA LEU A 879 -0.60 14.16 -1.09
C LEU A 879 -1.99 13.94 -1.69
N ALA A 880 -2.60 15.03 -2.16
CA ALA A 880 -3.90 14.99 -2.80
C ALA A 880 -3.87 14.27 -4.16
N ASP A 881 -5.04 13.80 -4.56
CA ASP A 881 -5.36 13.21 -5.86
C ASP A 881 -5.02 14.13 -7.05
N MET A 882 -5.23 13.58 -8.24
CA MET A 882 -5.11 14.28 -9.53
C MET A 882 -3.73 14.92 -9.80
N ASN A 883 -2.68 14.41 -9.16
CA ASN A 883 -1.31 14.96 -9.26
C ASN A 883 -1.26 16.49 -9.08
N THR A 884 -2.11 17.02 -8.18
CA THR A 884 -2.23 18.45 -7.93
C THR A 884 -1.00 19.01 -7.25
N GLY A 885 -0.28 18.17 -6.49
CA GLY A 885 0.91 18.53 -5.71
C GLY A 885 0.61 19.15 -4.35
N PHE A 886 -0.67 19.33 -4.00
CA PHE A 886 -1.05 19.72 -2.65
C PHE A 886 -0.80 18.55 -1.68
N ALA A 887 -0.30 18.87 -0.50
CA ALA A 887 -0.37 18.00 0.67
C ALA A 887 -1.70 18.21 1.38
N LEU A 888 -2.33 17.12 1.84
CA LEU A 888 -3.58 17.18 2.59
C LEU A 888 -3.30 17.60 4.05
N ALA A 889 -4.09 18.54 4.55
CA ALA A 889 -3.96 19.06 5.91
C ALA A 889 -5.31 19.49 6.49
N MET A 890 -5.31 19.79 7.78
CA MET A 890 -6.35 20.57 8.45
C MET A 890 -5.82 21.97 8.73
N GLN A 891 -6.61 23.01 8.44
CA GLN A 891 -6.23 24.40 8.66
C GLN A 891 -7.29 25.18 9.43
N PHE A 892 -6.83 26.23 10.10
CA PHE A 892 -7.61 27.12 10.93
C PHE A 892 -7.35 28.57 10.54
N GLN A 893 -8.39 29.40 10.53
CA GLN A 893 -8.29 30.84 10.28
C GLN A 893 -9.39 31.58 11.04
N GLN A 894 -9.03 32.44 12.00
CA GLN A 894 -10.01 33.14 12.85
C GLN A 894 -11.02 32.14 13.45
N ASN A 895 -12.33 32.33 13.24
CA ASN A 895 -13.37 31.40 13.69
C ASN A 895 -13.70 30.30 12.67
N LYS A 896 -12.83 30.03 11.68
CA LYS A 896 -13.09 29.07 10.60
C LYS A 896 -12.10 27.91 10.58
N VAL A 897 -12.57 26.78 10.07
CA VAL A 897 -11.82 25.51 9.97
C VAL A 897 -12.06 24.87 8.61
N GLN A 898 -11.01 24.24 8.08
CA GLN A 898 -11.06 23.26 6.99
C GLN A 898 -10.45 21.97 7.49
N THR A 899 -11.21 20.87 7.51
CA THR A 899 -10.73 19.58 8.04
C THR A 899 -9.99 18.74 7.00
N GLY A 900 -10.06 19.06 5.72
CA GLY A 900 -9.30 18.40 4.66
C GLY A 900 -9.08 19.33 3.48
N THR A 901 -8.00 20.12 3.52
CA THR A 901 -7.65 21.14 2.52
C THR A 901 -6.29 20.86 1.88
N GLY A 902 -6.01 21.51 0.75
CA GLY A 902 -4.72 21.46 0.08
C GLY A 902 -3.75 22.52 0.58
N VAL A 903 -2.54 22.11 0.97
CA VAL A 903 -1.46 23.00 1.42
C VAL A 903 -0.19 22.71 0.63
N TYR A 904 0.64 23.73 0.40
CA TYR A 904 1.90 23.55 -0.32
C TYR A 904 2.88 22.75 0.55
N PRO A 905 3.49 21.66 0.04
CA PRO A 905 4.40 20.82 0.84
C PRO A 905 5.57 21.56 1.49
N GLN A 906 5.97 22.72 0.96
CA GLN A 906 7.01 23.57 1.56
C GLN A 906 6.60 24.22 2.89
N ALA A 907 5.31 24.31 3.21
CA ALA A 907 4.84 25.02 4.39
C ALA A 907 5.43 24.41 5.68
N GLY A 908 5.84 25.24 6.63
CA GLY A 908 6.12 24.81 7.99
C GLY A 908 4.83 24.82 8.80
N MET A 909 4.34 23.63 9.17
CA MET A 909 3.12 23.44 9.97
C MET A 909 3.31 22.34 11.00
N SER A 910 2.45 22.32 12.02
CA SER A 910 2.53 21.35 13.09
C SER A 910 2.13 19.94 12.67
N VAL A 911 2.53 18.96 13.48
CA VAL A 911 2.11 17.56 13.35
C VAL A 911 1.37 17.15 14.61
N ARG A 912 0.15 16.61 14.45
CA ARG A 912 -0.61 15.96 15.52
C ARG A 912 -0.45 14.45 15.37
N CYS A 913 0.54 13.85 16.04
CA CYS A 913 0.82 12.43 15.85
C CYS A 913 -0.39 11.55 16.20
N ALA A 914 -0.63 10.53 15.37
CA ALA A 914 -1.61 9.48 15.61
C ALA A 914 -0.91 8.14 15.85
N ARG A 915 -1.57 7.21 16.54
CA ARG A 915 -1.00 5.89 16.80
C ARG A 915 -0.76 5.15 15.49
N ASP A 916 0.37 4.47 15.37
CA ASP A 916 0.73 3.69 14.19
C ASP A 916 0.03 2.32 14.23
N GLU A 917 -1.23 2.32 13.83
CA GLU A 917 -2.07 1.11 13.71
C GLU A 917 -2.43 0.88 12.24
N ASN A 918 -2.71 -0.38 11.89
CA ASN A 918 -3.19 -0.73 10.56
C ASN A 918 -4.48 0.04 10.25
N ARG A 919 -4.56 0.62 9.06
CA ARG A 919 -5.78 1.28 8.59
C ARG A 919 -6.77 0.25 8.05
N LEU A 920 -8.06 0.60 8.05
CA LEU A 920 -9.13 -0.24 7.48
C LEU A 920 -9.09 -1.67 8.03
N LEU A 921 -9.15 -1.82 9.35
CA LEU A 921 -8.91 -3.07 10.10
C LEU A 921 -9.84 -4.26 9.74
N GLY A 922 -10.80 -4.07 8.84
CA GLY A 922 -11.71 -5.14 8.42
C GLY A 922 -12.78 -5.51 9.45
N VAL A 923 -12.83 -4.80 10.58
CA VAL A 923 -13.75 -5.03 11.69
C VAL A 923 -14.77 -3.88 11.79
N PRO A 924 -15.98 -4.14 12.31
CA PRO A 924 -16.94 -3.08 12.62
C PRO A 924 -16.30 -1.97 13.46
N VAL A 925 -16.46 -0.73 13.02
CA VAL A 925 -16.03 0.48 13.72
C VAL A 925 -17.29 1.23 14.12
N VAL A 926 -17.46 1.56 15.39
CA VAL A 926 -18.61 2.35 15.86
C VAL A 926 -18.06 3.52 16.66
N LYS A 927 -18.64 4.72 16.54
CA LYS A 927 -18.36 5.81 17.49
C LYS A 927 -18.73 5.27 18.86
N SER A 928 -17.77 5.25 19.77
CA SER A 928 -18.10 5.14 21.19
C SER A 928 -19.05 6.29 21.48
N SER A 929 -20.32 5.98 21.79
CA SER A 929 -21.22 6.98 22.35
C SER A 929 -20.45 7.58 23.52
N GLY A 930 -20.25 8.90 23.48
CA GLY A 930 -19.67 9.64 24.57
C GLY A 930 -20.54 9.41 25.79
N GLY A 931 -20.26 8.35 26.53
CA GLY A 931 -20.64 8.25 27.91
C GLY A 931 -19.94 9.43 28.54
N THR A 932 -20.73 10.45 28.89
CA THR A 932 -20.37 11.41 29.90
C THR A 932 -19.76 10.59 31.02
N LEU A 933 -18.44 10.71 31.23
CA LEU A 933 -17.91 10.50 32.56
C LEU A 933 -18.62 11.57 33.39
N SER A 934 -19.73 11.16 33.99
CA SER A 934 -20.35 11.92 35.06
C SER A 934 -19.23 12.22 36.04
N THR A 935 -18.87 13.49 36.16
CA THR A 935 -18.21 14.01 37.35
C THR A 935 -19.23 14.01 38.48
N GLY A 936 -19.78 12.85 38.80
CA GLY A 936 -20.20 12.55 40.15
C GLY A 936 -18.93 12.09 40.84
N ASP A 937 -18.60 12.70 41.97
CA ASP A 937 -17.53 12.28 42.86
C ASP A 937 -17.64 10.79 43.18
N TYR A 938 -17.10 9.96 42.30
CA TYR A 938 -16.85 8.56 42.55
C TYR A 938 -15.37 8.49 42.91
N ASN A 939 -15.13 8.54 44.23
CA ASN A 939 -13.96 7.93 44.83
C ASN A 939 -13.96 6.44 44.50
N SER A 940 -13.64 6.11 43.25
CA SER A 940 -13.20 4.78 42.87
C SER A 940 -11.69 4.80 43.07
N PRO A 941 -11.14 4.06 44.05
CA PRO A 941 -9.70 3.92 44.13
C PRO A 941 -9.19 3.38 42.80
N LYS A 942 -8.20 4.06 42.22
CA LYS A 942 -7.39 3.54 41.10
C LYS A 942 -7.16 2.05 41.32
N PRO A 943 -7.31 1.15 40.33
CA PRO A 943 -6.81 -0.20 40.48
C PRO A 943 -5.31 -0.09 40.74
N GLN A 944 -4.92 -0.28 42.00
CA GLN A 944 -3.55 -0.62 42.33
C GLN A 944 -3.22 -1.81 41.44
N ASN A 945 -2.13 -1.73 40.66
CA ASN A 945 -1.46 -2.91 40.16
C ASN A 945 -1.04 -3.73 41.38
N ARG A 946 -1.95 -4.55 41.90
CA ARG A 946 -1.61 -5.63 42.81
C ARG A 946 -1.14 -6.75 41.91
N ASP A 947 0.11 -7.17 42.08
CA ASP A 947 0.71 -8.31 41.40
C ASP A 947 -0.07 -9.59 41.72
N LEU A 948 -1.18 -9.81 41.00
CA LEU A 948 -1.97 -11.01 41.12
C LEU A 948 -1.28 -12.13 40.34
N GLN A 949 -0.72 -13.09 41.07
CA GLN A 949 -0.03 -14.24 40.49
C GLN A 949 -0.91 -15.48 40.55
N VAL A 950 -0.82 -16.30 39.48
CA VAL A 950 -1.46 -17.62 39.39
C VAL A 950 -0.36 -18.67 39.33
N TYR A 951 -0.34 -19.61 40.27
CA TYR A 951 0.74 -20.60 40.40
C TYR A 951 0.26 -21.95 40.96
N PRO A 952 0.83 -23.09 40.53
CA PRO A 952 1.73 -23.20 39.39
C PRO A 952 1.01 -22.88 38.08
N ASN A 953 1.73 -22.30 37.12
CA ASN A 953 1.23 -22.05 35.77
C ASN A 953 2.41 -22.29 34.81
N PRO A 954 2.53 -23.47 34.19
CA PRO A 954 1.45 -24.43 33.94
C PRO A 954 0.94 -25.23 35.14
N PHE A 955 -0.35 -25.58 35.16
CA PHE A 955 -1.01 -26.35 36.21
C PHE A 955 -1.48 -27.73 35.72
N LYS A 956 -1.55 -28.71 36.63
CA LYS A 956 -2.20 -30.01 36.39
C LYS A 956 -3.66 -29.91 36.77
N ASP A 957 -4.08 -30.33 37.95
CA ASP A 957 -5.51 -30.35 38.30
C ASP A 957 -5.98 -29.14 39.11
N GLU A 958 -5.03 -28.38 39.67
CA GLU A 958 -5.31 -27.23 40.53
C GLU A 958 -4.23 -26.15 40.39
N PHE A 959 -4.63 -24.90 40.63
CA PHE A 959 -3.75 -23.75 40.73
C PHE A 959 -4.23 -22.80 41.84
N TYR A 960 -3.34 -21.92 42.28
CA TYR A 960 -3.57 -20.95 43.35
C TYR A 960 -3.49 -19.52 42.83
N ILE A 961 -4.27 -18.64 43.43
CA ILE A 961 -4.30 -17.20 43.18
C ILE A 961 -3.75 -16.50 44.42
N ASN A 962 -2.69 -15.71 44.26
CA ASN A 962 -2.06 -14.98 45.37
C ASN A 962 -2.89 -13.74 45.78
N SER A 963 -4.14 -13.94 46.20
CA SER A 963 -5.01 -12.88 46.71
C SER A 963 -6.10 -13.46 47.59
N ALA A 964 -6.17 -13.00 48.84
CA ALA A 964 -7.24 -13.35 49.77
C ALA A 964 -8.61 -12.81 49.33
N ASN A 965 -8.65 -11.84 48.40
CA ASN A 965 -9.87 -11.18 47.94
C ASN A 965 -10.42 -11.77 46.63
N ALA A 966 -9.78 -12.81 46.09
CA ALA A 966 -10.28 -13.49 44.89
C ALA A 966 -11.51 -14.32 45.24
N LYS A 967 -12.64 -14.05 44.58
CA LYS A 967 -13.95 -14.59 44.94
C LYS A 967 -14.47 -15.60 43.92
N ASP A 968 -14.52 -15.20 42.65
CA ASP A 968 -15.06 -16.02 41.57
C ASP A 968 -14.05 -16.08 40.40
N TYR A 969 -14.13 -17.12 39.58
CA TYR A 969 -13.30 -17.27 38.38
C TYR A 969 -14.09 -17.78 37.19
N GLU A 970 -13.65 -17.39 36.00
CA GLU A 970 -14.14 -17.85 34.69
C GLU A 970 -12.93 -18.18 33.81
N ILE A 971 -12.91 -19.35 33.18
CA ILE A 971 -11.85 -19.80 32.27
C ILE A 971 -12.40 -19.92 30.86
N TYR A 972 -11.73 -19.30 29.90
CA TYR A 972 -12.09 -19.26 28.49
C TYR A 972 -10.99 -19.87 27.63
N ASP A 973 -11.37 -20.44 26.49
CA ASP A 973 -10.43 -20.70 25.40
C ASP A 973 -10.17 -19.44 24.55
N PHE A 974 -9.25 -19.51 23.60
CA PHE A 974 -8.89 -18.37 22.74
C PHE A 974 -9.96 -17.99 21.71
N SER A 975 -11.01 -18.81 21.53
CA SER A 975 -12.19 -18.42 20.74
C SER A 975 -13.20 -17.59 21.55
N GLY A 976 -12.96 -17.42 22.86
CA GLY A 976 -13.86 -16.74 23.79
C GLY A 976 -14.94 -17.65 24.37
N LYS A 977 -14.88 -18.97 24.12
CA LYS A 977 -15.83 -19.93 24.69
C LYS A 977 -15.50 -20.19 26.16
N LEU A 978 -16.51 -20.08 27.02
CA LEU A 978 -16.39 -20.40 28.45
C LEU A 978 -16.20 -21.91 28.65
N ILE A 979 -15.09 -22.28 29.27
CA ILE A 979 -14.67 -23.67 29.52
C ILE A 979 -15.02 -24.12 30.93
N ASN A 980 -14.79 -23.25 31.93
CA ASN A 980 -15.11 -23.54 33.33
C ASN A 980 -15.39 -22.24 34.10
N LYS A 981 -16.21 -22.28 35.15
CA LYS A 981 -16.41 -21.18 36.10
C LYS A 981 -16.71 -21.71 37.49
N GLY A 982 -16.35 -20.95 38.53
CA GLY A 982 -16.62 -21.34 39.91
C GLY A 982 -16.16 -20.30 40.92
N LYS A 983 -16.22 -20.68 42.20
CA LYS A 983 -15.68 -19.88 43.32
C LYS A 983 -14.22 -20.24 43.57
N VAL A 984 -13.46 -19.26 44.04
CA VAL A 984 -12.10 -19.47 44.56
C VAL A 984 -12.23 -19.83 46.04
N GLU A 985 -11.87 -21.06 46.41
CA GLU A 985 -11.93 -21.51 47.80
C GLU A 985 -10.54 -21.42 48.43
N TYR A 986 -10.36 -20.54 49.42
CA TYR A 986 -9.08 -20.33 50.11
C TYR A 986 -7.89 -20.06 49.16
N GLY A 987 -8.12 -19.27 48.10
CA GLY A 987 -7.11 -18.96 47.09
C GLY A 987 -6.80 -20.11 46.11
N LYS A 988 -7.53 -21.23 46.19
CA LYS A 988 -7.34 -22.42 45.35
C LYS A 988 -8.47 -22.58 44.33
N VAL A 989 -8.10 -23.03 43.13
CA VAL A 989 -9.03 -23.41 42.06
C VAL A 989 -8.68 -24.81 41.56
N THR A 990 -9.66 -25.71 41.56
CA THR A 990 -9.52 -27.10 41.08
C THR A 990 -10.31 -27.27 39.77
N SER A 991 -9.63 -27.66 38.69
CA SER A 991 -10.22 -27.83 37.35
C SER A 991 -9.63 -29.05 36.60
N PRO A 992 -9.97 -30.29 37.02
CA PRO A 992 -9.36 -31.50 36.48
C PRO A 992 -9.90 -31.88 35.08
N LYS A 993 -11.10 -31.41 34.71
CA LYS A 993 -11.81 -31.80 33.48
C LYS A 993 -11.45 -30.96 32.23
N MET A 994 -10.33 -30.25 32.25
CA MET A 994 -9.86 -29.43 31.12
C MET A 994 -8.82 -30.19 30.28
N GLN A 995 -8.88 -30.04 28.96
CA GLN A 995 -7.84 -30.54 28.05
C GLN A 995 -6.53 -29.75 28.21
N SER A 996 -5.40 -30.36 27.91
CA SER A 996 -4.10 -29.67 27.88
C SER A 996 -4.11 -28.56 26.84
N GLY A 997 -3.63 -27.37 27.20
CA GLY A 997 -3.68 -26.22 26.31
C GLY A 997 -3.54 -24.86 26.99
N TYR A 998 -3.67 -23.80 26.18
CA TYR A 998 -3.64 -22.41 26.65
C TYR A 998 -5.06 -21.88 26.84
N TYR A 999 -5.28 -21.18 27.95
CA TYR A 999 -6.55 -20.60 28.36
C TYR A 999 -6.37 -19.17 28.88
N ILE A 1000 -7.48 -18.44 29.00
CA ILE A 1000 -7.57 -17.15 29.69
C ILE A 1000 -8.43 -17.35 30.92
N ILE A 1001 -7.91 -17.00 32.10
CA ILE A 1001 -8.70 -16.93 33.32
C ILE A 1001 -9.04 -15.49 33.65
N LYS A 1002 -10.31 -15.23 33.96
CA LYS A 1002 -10.82 -13.99 34.53
C LYS A 1002 -11.16 -14.25 35.99
N ILE A 1003 -10.59 -13.48 36.89
CA ILE A 1003 -10.74 -13.60 38.34
C ILE A 1003 -11.49 -12.38 38.83
N MET A 1004 -12.63 -12.59 39.46
CA MET A 1004 -13.45 -11.54 40.06
C MET A 1004 -13.14 -11.44 41.56
N MET A 1005 -12.91 -10.22 42.02
CA MET A 1005 -12.58 -9.90 43.40
C MET A 1005 -13.84 -9.56 44.20
N GLU A 1006 -13.75 -9.59 45.53
CA GLU A 1006 -14.86 -9.20 46.42
C GLU A 1006 -15.35 -7.76 46.23
N ASP A 1007 -14.48 -6.85 45.79
CA ASP A 1007 -14.80 -5.43 45.52
C ASP A 1007 -15.46 -5.20 44.15
N GLY A 1008 -15.77 -6.27 43.40
CA GLY A 1008 -16.38 -6.21 42.08
C GLY A 1008 -15.41 -5.96 40.94
N SER A 1009 -14.12 -5.73 41.21
CA SER A 1009 -13.09 -5.64 40.17
C SER A 1009 -12.78 -7.02 39.56
N ALA A 1010 -12.29 -7.04 38.32
CA ALA A 1010 -11.90 -8.27 37.65
C ALA A 1010 -10.52 -8.14 37.00
N VAL A 1011 -9.73 -9.22 37.08
CA VAL A 1011 -8.37 -9.30 36.52
C VAL A 1011 -8.29 -10.51 35.60
N THR A 1012 -7.69 -10.36 34.42
CA THR A 1012 -7.46 -11.46 33.47
C THR A 1012 -6.00 -11.88 33.43
N LYS A 1013 -5.74 -13.19 33.34
CA LYS A 1013 -4.40 -13.77 33.24
C LYS A 1013 -4.39 -14.94 32.24
N LYS A 1014 -3.23 -15.18 31.64
CA LYS A 1014 -2.98 -16.39 30.85
C LYS A 1014 -2.85 -17.60 31.78
N LEU A 1015 -3.46 -18.71 31.42
CA LEU A 1015 -3.43 -19.97 32.17
C LEU A 1015 -3.03 -21.12 31.23
N ILE A 1016 -2.17 -22.04 31.68
CA ILE A 1016 -1.66 -23.16 30.88
C ILE A 1016 -1.98 -24.47 31.60
N LYS A 1017 -2.81 -25.33 31.01
CA LYS A 1017 -3.11 -26.68 31.52
C LYS A 1017 -2.13 -27.67 30.88
N GLN A 1018 -1.42 -28.45 31.70
CA GLN A 1018 -0.58 -29.57 31.25
C GLN A 1018 -1.40 -30.80 30.91
#